data_AF-A0A0U1D093-F1
#
_entry.id   AF-A0A0U1D093-F1
#
_cell.length_a   1.000
_cell.length_b   1.000
_cell.length_c   1.000
_cell.angle_alpha   90.00
_cell.angle_beta   90.00
_cell.angle_gamma   90.00
#
_symmetry.space_group_name_H-M   'P 1'
#
loop_
_entity.id
_entity.type
_entity.pdbx_description
1 polymer ?
#
loop_
_entity_poly.entity_id
_entity_poly.type
_entity_poly.pdbx_seq_one_letter_code
_entity_poly.pdbx_strand_id
1 'polypeptide(L)'
;MRPTARMPKLTRRSRVLIGLALVAVLALLIGPRVVDGYVDWLWFGELGYRSVFTTVLVTRLIVFLVVGLFIGAVVFAGLALAYRSRPVFVPAAGPNDPVARYRTTVLARLRLFGIGVPVFIGLLAGVIAQSYWVRVQLFLHGSEFGITDPQFGRDLGFYAFDLPFYRLVLTYLFVATFLAFVANLLGHYVFGGIRLTGRSGALSRAARIQLISLVGFLILLKAFAYWLDRYELLSNTRAAKPFTGAGYTDINAVLPAKLILLAIALICAVAVFSAIVLRDLRIPAIGVVLLLLSSLVVGAGWPLIVEQFSVKPNAAQKESEYISRSIAATRQAYGLTSDTVTYRNYESSGQTTAAQVAADRATTSNIRLLDPTIVSPAFTQFQQGKNFYFFPDQLAIDRYAGPDGSLRDYVVAARELNPDRLIENQRDWINRHTVYTHGNGFIASPANTVRGIANDPNQNGGYPEFLASVVGANGKVVSPGPAPLDQPRVYFGPVIADTSADYAIVGKNGDVDREYDYETNTDTKNYTYSGTGGVPIGNWLARTVFAAKFAERNFLLSNVIGENSKILFNRDPAERVEAVAPWLTTDTSVYPAIVNKRMVWIVDGYTTLDNYPYSELTTLSSATADSNEVAVNRLAPDKQVSYIRNSVKATVDAYDGTVTLYAQDETDPVLKAWMSVFPGTVKPKSDISPELQAHLRYPEDLFKVQRSLLTKYHVDDPVKFFTNADFWNVPLDPNPTASSYQPPFYIVAKDLVNNDGSPSFQLTSALNWLQREFLAAYVSASSDPSTYGKITVLTIPGEVKGPKQAFNAISTDTAVTQDLGVIGRDNLNRIRWGNLLTLPVADGGLLYVAPVYASPGTSDAASSYPRLIRVAMLYGDKVGYGPTVSDALTELFGPGAGATATNVAPTWQHVLDAAAPHGLAGLGGSAPGVGVVGFLTGAGIGPLVRSVGLSSDYVRSFELVTGAGELLRATPDENAELFWGLRGGKSTLGIVTAVEIELLPIPEFYGGAVYFDGADAGIVLREWAGWCADLPESVSTSIALQQLPPLPGIPEPLAGKFTVAVRYAALGDFGEAERLLAPMRAVAPAVLDTVAVLPYAAIGAVHADPVDPMPIYEHHTLLRGLTAETVEVLLAAAGPDSGSVQTIVEVRMLGGALAREAQHRSAFCHRDAAFAVAVIGVLVPPVAELVVPQAGALIVALSQWSSGGQLANFAPSEDAGRAVRVYDDETRHWLAALADRHDPAGVFRCGQVVRFVG
;
A
#
# COMPACT_ATOMS: atom_id res chain seq x y z
N MET A 1 -53.84 48.76 43.57
CA MET A 1 -53.64 47.30 43.45
C MET A 1 -54.24 46.85 42.12
N ARG A 2 -53.42 46.38 41.17
CA ARG A 2 -53.88 45.68 39.96
C ARG A 2 -53.75 44.17 40.20
N PRO A 3 -54.70 43.32 39.74
CA PRO A 3 -54.60 41.89 39.94
C PRO A 3 -53.38 41.36 39.18
N THR A 4 -52.56 40.57 39.87
CA THR A 4 -51.47 39.81 39.24
C THR A 4 -52.06 38.88 38.19
N ALA A 5 -51.61 39.04 36.94
CA ALA A 5 -51.98 38.16 35.85
C ALA A 5 -51.71 36.70 36.25
N ARG A 6 -52.77 35.92 36.46
CA ARG A 6 -52.67 34.47 36.66
C ARG A 6 -52.06 33.90 35.38
N MET A 7 -50.91 33.23 35.50
CA MET A 7 -50.38 32.41 34.40
C MET A 7 -51.51 31.49 33.91
N PRO A 8 -51.78 31.45 32.59
CA PRO A 8 -52.88 30.66 32.05
C PRO A 8 -52.69 29.20 32.46
N LYS A 9 -53.71 28.60 33.10
CA LYS A 9 -53.71 27.17 33.38
C LYS A 9 -53.80 26.45 32.04
N LEU A 10 -52.73 25.77 31.62
CA LEU A 10 -52.71 24.92 30.43
C LEU A 10 -53.92 23.98 30.45
N THR A 11 -54.76 24.07 29.42
CA THR A 11 -55.92 23.19 29.24
C THR A 11 -55.45 21.73 29.20
N ARG A 12 -56.35 20.78 29.52
CA ARG A 12 -56.02 19.34 29.47
C ARG A 12 -55.49 18.94 28.08
N ARG A 13 -56.03 19.53 27.01
CA ARG A 13 -55.56 19.34 25.62
C ARG A 13 -54.14 19.88 25.41
N SER A 14 -53.83 21.10 25.88
CA SER A 14 -52.48 21.66 25.76
C SER A 14 -51.43 20.86 26.54
N ARG A 15 -51.77 20.31 27.71
CA ARG A 15 -50.85 19.41 28.46
C ARG A 15 -50.60 18.09 27.76
N VAL A 16 -51.62 17.50 27.13
CA VAL A 16 -51.47 16.27 26.34
C VAL A 16 -50.65 16.53 25.08
N LEU A 17 -50.90 17.63 24.37
CA LEU A 17 -50.10 18.02 23.19
C LEU A 17 -48.64 18.33 23.53
N ILE A 18 -48.38 19.04 24.63
CA ILE A 18 -47.01 19.27 25.11
C ILE A 18 -46.36 17.95 25.53
N GLY A 19 -47.10 17.05 26.19
CA GLY A 19 -46.61 15.71 26.53
C GLY A 19 -46.25 14.88 25.29
N LEU A 20 -47.10 14.87 24.27
CA LEU A 20 -46.85 14.20 23.00
C LEU A 20 -45.67 14.82 22.24
N ALA A 21 -45.57 16.15 22.20
CA ALA A 21 -44.44 16.85 21.60
C ALA A 21 -43.13 16.52 22.34
N LEU A 22 -43.16 16.46 23.68
CA LEU A 22 -42.00 16.07 24.48
C LEU A 22 -41.59 14.62 24.21
N VAL A 23 -42.56 13.70 24.13
CA VAL A 23 -42.31 12.29 23.78
C VAL A 23 -41.73 12.18 22.37
N ALA A 24 -42.25 12.93 21.40
CA ALA A 24 -41.72 12.96 20.04
C ALA A 24 -40.29 13.51 20.01
N VAL A 25 -39.99 14.59 20.75
CA VAL A 25 -38.64 15.13 20.87
C VAL A 25 -37.70 14.14 21.56
N LEU A 26 -38.11 13.47 22.64
CA LEU A 26 -37.30 12.41 23.27
C LEU A 26 -37.07 11.24 22.32
N ALA A 27 -38.09 10.81 21.58
CA ALA A 27 -37.96 9.75 20.58
C ALA A 27 -37.00 10.15 19.44
N LEU A 28 -37.01 11.41 19.00
CA LEU A 28 -36.05 11.91 18.00
C LEU A 28 -34.62 12.04 18.55
N LEU A 29 -34.45 12.34 19.83
CA LEU A 29 -33.12 12.48 20.47
C LEU A 29 -32.49 11.16 20.91
N ILE A 30 -33.31 10.18 21.29
CA ILE A 30 -32.88 8.89 21.86
C ILE A 30 -33.04 7.76 20.84
N GLY A 31 -34.08 7.80 20.01
CA GLY A 31 -34.40 6.78 19.02
C GLY A 31 -33.22 6.40 18.13
N PRO A 32 -32.55 7.37 17.46
CA PRO A 32 -31.37 7.09 16.65
C PRO A 32 -30.26 6.36 17.44
N ARG A 33 -29.96 6.81 18.67
CA ARG A 33 -28.94 6.18 19.53
C ARG A 33 -29.30 4.75 19.95
N VAL A 34 -30.58 4.45 20.14
CA VAL A 34 -31.05 3.09 20.47
C VAL A 34 -30.96 2.19 19.24
N VAL A 35 -31.33 2.70 18.06
CA VAL A 35 -31.17 1.99 16.79
C VAL A 35 -29.70 1.69 16.54
N ASP A 36 -28.82 2.70 16.67
CA ASP A 36 -27.37 2.55 16.54
C ASP A 36 -26.83 1.50 17.49
N GLY A 37 -27.14 1.60 18.80
CA GLY A 37 -26.65 0.64 19.78
C GLY A 37 -27.15 -0.79 19.56
N TYR A 38 -28.34 -0.99 18.98
CA TYR A 38 -28.83 -2.32 18.63
C TYR A 38 -28.17 -2.86 17.36
N VAL A 39 -27.97 -2.03 16.34
CA VAL A 39 -27.22 -2.38 15.13
C VAL A 39 -25.78 -2.77 15.47
N ASP A 40 -25.11 -1.98 16.30
CA ASP A 40 -23.76 -2.27 16.80
C ASP A 40 -23.76 -3.60 17.55
N TRP A 41 -24.73 -3.84 18.45
CA TRP A 41 -24.83 -5.11 19.19
C TRP A 41 -25.00 -6.35 18.28
N LEU A 42 -25.74 -6.21 17.18
CA LEU A 42 -25.87 -7.26 16.16
C LEU A 42 -24.53 -7.48 15.44
N TRP A 43 -23.87 -6.40 15.03
CA TRP A 43 -22.59 -6.40 14.31
C TRP A 43 -21.45 -7.00 15.15
N PHE A 44 -21.26 -6.55 16.39
CA PHE A 44 -20.28 -7.16 17.31
C PHE A 44 -20.57 -8.64 17.57
N GLY A 45 -21.85 -9.05 17.50
CA GLY A 45 -22.24 -10.45 17.61
C GLY A 45 -21.82 -11.31 16.43
N GLU A 46 -21.89 -10.75 15.22
CA GLU A 46 -21.44 -11.41 14.00
C GLU A 46 -19.92 -11.60 13.97
N LEU A 47 -19.15 -10.62 14.45
CA LEU A 47 -17.69 -10.74 14.58
C LEU A 47 -17.21 -11.65 15.72
N GLY A 48 -18.09 -12.03 16.65
CA GLY A 48 -17.70 -12.76 17.86
C GLY A 48 -17.15 -11.89 19.00
N TYR A 49 -17.21 -10.56 18.88
CA TYR A 49 -16.70 -9.59 19.88
C TYR A 49 -17.82 -8.93 20.73
N ARG A 50 -18.99 -9.57 20.87
CA ARG A 50 -20.11 -9.05 21.67
C ARG A 50 -19.73 -8.79 23.13
N SER A 51 -18.74 -9.51 23.66
CA SER A 51 -18.16 -9.27 24.99
C SER A 51 -17.53 -7.87 25.11
N VAL A 52 -16.88 -7.35 24.07
CA VAL A 52 -16.27 -6.01 24.05
C VAL A 52 -17.35 -4.95 24.18
N PHE A 53 -18.36 -4.98 23.30
CA PHE A 53 -19.47 -4.03 23.31
C PHE A 53 -20.20 -4.01 24.66
N THR A 54 -20.55 -5.20 25.17
CA THR A 54 -21.27 -5.33 26.44
C THR A 54 -20.44 -4.86 27.62
N THR A 55 -19.14 -5.18 27.67
CA THR A 55 -18.23 -4.72 28.73
C THR A 55 -18.08 -3.21 28.72
N VAL A 56 -17.87 -2.59 27.55
CA VAL A 56 -17.77 -1.12 27.43
C VAL A 56 -19.07 -0.46 27.87
N LEU A 57 -20.22 -0.94 27.37
CA LEU A 57 -21.54 -0.38 27.70
C LEU A 57 -21.85 -0.50 29.20
N VAL A 58 -21.64 -1.68 29.79
CA VAL A 58 -21.89 -1.93 31.22
C VAL A 58 -20.95 -1.09 32.07
N THR A 59 -19.68 -0.98 31.71
CA THR A 59 -18.71 -0.13 32.45
C THR A 59 -19.12 1.33 32.40
N ARG A 60 -19.46 1.86 31.21
CA ARG A 60 -19.95 3.24 31.05
C ARG A 60 -21.21 3.48 31.89
N LEU A 61 -22.14 2.53 31.89
CA LEU A 61 -23.37 2.60 32.69
C LEU A 61 -23.07 2.55 34.20
N ILE A 62 -22.18 1.68 34.66
CA ILE A 62 -21.77 1.59 36.07
C ILE A 62 -21.12 2.91 36.51
N VAL A 63 -20.18 3.44 35.74
CA VAL A 63 -19.52 4.72 36.05
C VAL A 63 -20.54 5.87 36.07
N PHE A 64 -21.44 5.91 35.09
CA PHE A 64 -22.56 6.87 35.04
C PHE A 64 -23.40 6.81 36.32
N LEU A 65 -23.83 5.60 36.72
CA LEU A 65 -24.70 5.40 37.88
C LEU A 65 -23.95 5.71 39.19
N VAL A 66 -22.74 5.19 39.37
CA VAL A 66 -21.97 5.36 40.61
C VAL A 66 -21.64 6.83 40.84
N VAL A 67 -21.09 7.53 39.85
CA VAL A 67 -20.72 8.94 39.99
C VAL A 67 -21.96 9.84 40.06
N GLY A 68 -22.97 9.55 39.25
CA GLY A 68 -24.21 10.32 39.24
C GLY A 68 -24.99 10.20 40.55
N LEU A 69 -25.12 8.98 41.09
CA LEU A 69 -25.74 8.74 42.40
C LEU A 69 -24.93 9.36 43.52
N PHE A 70 -23.60 9.25 43.49
CA PHE A 70 -22.72 9.84 44.50
C PHE A 70 -22.88 11.36 44.56
N ILE A 71 -22.76 12.06 43.43
CA ILE A 71 -22.90 13.53 43.37
C ILE A 71 -24.32 13.96 43.71
N GLY A 72 -25.32 13.28 43.15
CA GLY A 72 -26.72 13.54 43.44
C GLY A 72 -27.01 13.38 44.94
N ALA A 73 -26.50 12.33 45.59
CA ALA A 73 -26.67 12.09 47.02
C ALA A 73 -25.99 13.18 47.87
N VAL A 74 -24.77 13.60 47.52
CA VAL A 74 -24.03 14.65 48.25
C VAL A 74 -24.75 16.00 48.14
N VAL A 75 -25.20 16.39 46.94
CA VAL A 75 -25.96 17.64 46.74
C VAL A 75 -27.34 17.57 47.43
N PHE A 76 -28.03 16.43 47.35
CA PHE A 76 -29.29 16.19 48.05
C PHE A 76 -29.12 16.30 49.56
N ALA A 77 -28.12 15.63 50.14
CA ALA A 77 -27.83 15.71 51.56
C ALA A 77 -27.57 17.16 51.99
N GLY A 78 -26.80 17.91 51.20
CA GLY A 78 -26.59 19.34 51.39
C GLY A 78 -27.88 20.16 51.45
N LEU A 79 -28.73 20.05 50.42
CA LEU A 79 -30.01 20.78 50.37
C LEU A 79 -31.00 20.33 51.46
N ALA A 80 -31.06 19.03 51.75
CA ALA A 80 -31.94 18.48 52.78
C ALA A 80 -31.54 18.98 54.18
N LEU A 81 -30.24 19.01 54.47
CA LEU A 81 -29.70 19.58 55.70
C LEU A 81 -29.96 21.09 55.79
N ALA A 82 -29.83 21.84 54.70
CA ALA A 82 -30.15 23.27 54.65
C ALA A 82 -31.65 23.52 54.92
N TYR A 83 -32.54 22.71 54.33
CA TYR A 83 -33.99 22.82 54.55
C TYR A 83 -34.41 22.41 55.97
N ARG A 84 -33.83 21.33 56.53
CA ARG A 84 -34.14 20.86 57.89
C ARG A 84 -33.68 21.85 58.95
N SER A 85 -32.58 22.55 58.71
CA SER A 85 -31.99 23.50 59.64
C SER A 85 -32.44 24.96 59.42
N ARG A 86 -33.50 25.16 58.64
CA ARG A 86 -34.06 26.49 58.36
C ARG A 86 -34.57 27.18 59.64
N PRO A 87 -34.42 28.51 59.76
CA PRO A 87 -35.00 29.25 60.88
C PRO A 87 -36.54 29.22 60.86
N VAL A 88 -37.16 28.90 62.01
CA VAL A 88 -38.62 28.70 62.16
C VAL A 88 -39.44 29.99 62.00
N PHE A 89 -38.84 31.15 62.28
CA PHE A 89 -39.47 32.47 62.11
C PHE A 89 -38.74 33.29 61.05
N VAL A 90 -39.41 33.52 59.91
CA VAL A 90 -38.99 34.50 58.90
C VAL A 90 -39.89 35.73 59.07
N PRO A 91 -39.37 36.89 59.52
CA PRO A 91 -40.16 38.12 59.63
C PRO A 91 -40.79 38.51 58.29
N ALA A 92 -42.00 39.08 58.31
CA ALA A 92 -42.78 39.39 57.12
C ALA A 92 -41.96 40.13 56.04
N ALA A 93 -42.07 39.65 54.79
CA ALA A 93 -41.37 40.19 53.63
C ALA A 93 -41.62 41.70 53.50
N GLY A 94 -40.57 42.51 53.64
CA GLY A 94 -40.64 43.93 53.28
C GLY A 94 -40.85 44.11 51.76
N PRO A 95 -41.29 45.29 51.30
CA PRO A 95 -41.60 45.56 49.88
C PRO A 95 -40.45 45.29 48.89
N ASN A 96 -39.20 45.19 49.39
CA ASN A 96 -37.97 45.08 48.59
C ASN A 96 -37.19 43.75 48.81
N ASP A 97 -37.81 42.64 49.25
CA ASP A 97 -37.12 41.32 49.31
C ASP A 97 -37.05 40.67 47.90
N PRO A 98 -35.87 40.60 47.24
CA PRO A 98 -35.75 40.06 45.91
C PRO A 98 -35.96 38.52 45.86
N VAL A 99 -35.84 37.83 46.98
CA VAL A 99 -35.89 36.35 47.06
C VAL A 99 -37.26 35.82 47.42
N ALA A 100 -38.17 36.67 47.93
CA ALA A 100 -39.50 36.26 48.39
C ALA A 100 -40.31 35.49 47.33
N ARG A 101 -40.25 35.91 46.06
CA ARG A 101 -40.94 35.23 44.93
C ARG A 101 -40.35 33.85 44.61
N TYR A 102 -39.03 33.70 44.74
CA TYR A 102 -38.35 32.42 44.53
C TYR A 102 -38.61 31.46 45.70
N ARG A 103 -38.57 31.96 46.94
CA ARG A 103 -38.86 31.19 48.16
C ARG A 103 -40.27 30.60 48.14
N THR A 104 -41.29 31.38 47.78
CA THR A 104 -42.68 30.87 47.69
C THR A 104 -42.83 29.80 46.61
N THR A 105 -42.16 29.96 45.47
CA THR A 105 -42.16 28.99 44.37
C THR A 105 -41.47 27.67 44.76
N VAL A 106 -40.31 27.75 45.42
CA VAL A 106 -39.56 26.57 45.89
C VAL A 106 -40.32 25.82 46.98
N LEU A 107 -40.88 26.52 47.96
CA LEU A 107 -41.67 25.90 49.03
C LEU A 107 -42.98 25.27 48.52
N ALA A 108 -43.65 25.90 47.54
CA ALA A 108 -44.86 25.35 46.92
C ALA A 108 -44.59 24.06 46.12
N ARG A 109 -43.34 23.79 45.73
CA ARG A 109 -42.94 22.59 44.97
C ARG A 109 -41.68 21.95 45.54
N LEU A 110 -41.63 21.79 46.87
CA LEU A 110 -40.42 21.39 47.58
C LEU A 110 -39.81 20.08 47.05
N ARG A 111 -40.63 19.06 46.75
CA ARG A 111 -40.14 17.78 46.19
C ARG A 111 -39.48 17.95 44.82
N LEU A 112 -40.01 18.82 43.98
CA LEU A 112 -39.48 19.08 42.64
C LEU A 112 -38.10 19.73 42.70
N PHE A 113 -37.90 20.74 43.56
CA PHE A 113 -36.61 21.41 43.68
C PHE A 113 -35.62 20.67 44.57
N GLY A 114 -36.10 20.06 45.67
CA GLY A 114 -35.27 19.35 46.64
C GLY A 114 -34.72 18.02 46.14
N ILE A 115 -35.46 17.31 45.28
CA ILE A 115 -35.00 16.05 44.65
C ILE A 115 -34.61 16.27 43.19
N GLY A 116 -35.38 17.06 42.44
CA GLY A 116 -35.14 17.24 41.00
C GLY A 116 -33.83 17.95 40.67
N VAL A 117 -33.40 18.95 41.45
CA VAL A 117 -32.10 19.61 41.21
C VAL A 117 -30.92 18.66 41.47
N PRO A 118 -30.84 17.95 42.61
CA PRO A 118 -29.80 16.94 42.82
C PRO A 118 -29.79 15.82 41.77
N VAL A 119 -30.97 15.32 41.38
CA VAL A 119 -31.09 14.29 40.34
C VAL A 119 -30.58 14.84 39.00
N PHE A 120 -30.97 16.04 38.60
CA PHE A 120 -30.50 16.66 37.36
C PHE A 120 -28.96 16.86 37.35
N ILE A 121 -28.41 17.39 38.45
CA ILE A 121 -26.95 17.57 38.59
C ILE A 121 -26.23 16.21 38.58
N GLY A 122 -26.76 15.22 39.29
CA GLY A 122 -26.22 13.86 39.31
C GLY A 122 -26.23 13.21 37.94
N LEU A 123 -27.34 13.31 37.19
CA LEU A 123 -27.44 12.81 35.81
C LEU A 123 -26.42 13.49 34.90
N LEU A 124 -26.31 14.83 34.96
CA LEU A 124 -25.33 15.57 34.14
C LEU A 124 -23.89 15.16 34.46
N ALA A 125 -23.55 15.03 35.75
CA ALA A 125 -22.23 14.59 36.17
C ALA A 125 -21.94 13.13 35.76
N GLY A 126 -22.94 12.25 35.85
CA GLY A 126 -22.86 10.87 35.36
C GLY A 126 -22.60 10.81 33.85
N VAL A 127 -23.30 11.63 33.05
CA VAL A 127 -23.11 11.69 31.58
C VAL A 127 -21.67 12.07 31.22
N ILE A 128 -21.05 12.97 31.98
CA ILE A 128 -19.66 13.35 31.80
C ILE A 128 -18.74 12.23 32.30
N ALA A 129 -19.06 11.58 33.42
CA ALA A 129 -18.20 10.58 34.05
C ALA A 129 -18.01 9.30 33.24
N GLN A 130 -19.04 8.84 32.52
CA GLN A 130 -18.94 7.62 31.71
C GLN A 130 -17.84 7.68 30.63
N SER A 131 -17.37 8.87 30.21
CA SER A 131 -16.28 8.96 29.23
C SER A 131 -14.95 8.44 29.79
N TYR A 132 -14.76 8.42 31.12
CA TYR A 132 -13.54 7.96 31.78
C TYR A 132 -13.49 6.45 32.05
N TRP A 133 -14.33 5.66 31.38
CA TRP A 133 -14.38 4.20 31.55
C TRP A 133 -13.01 3.52 31.34
N VAL A 134 -12.18 4.02 30.41
CA VAL A 134 -10.81 3.54 30.16
C VAL A 134 -9.94 3.62 31.41
N ARG A 135 -9.91 4.78 32.09
CA ARG A 135 -9.10 4.99 33.31
C ARG A 135 -9.56 4.09 34.45
N VAL A 136 -10.87 3.83 34.55
CA VAL A 136 -11.43 2.93 35.56
C VAL A 136 -11.03 1.49 35.28
N GLN A 137 -11.12 1.03 34.03
CA GLN A 137 -10.77 -0.35 33.67
C GLN A 137 -9.28 -0.63 33.82
N LEU A 138 -8.43 0.30 33.38
CA LEU A 138 -6.97 0.20 33.54
C LEU A 138 -6.53 0.17 35.01
N PHE A 139 -7.22 0.88 35.90
CA PHE A 139 -6.95 0.78 37.34
C PHE A 139 -7.35 -0.61 37.91
N LEU A 140 -8.51 -1.14 37.50
CA LEU A 140 -9.00 -2.41 38.02
C LEU A 140 -8.20 -3.62 37.54
N HIS A 141 -7.61 -3.54 36.35
CA HIS A 141 -6.89 -4.64 35.68
C HIS A 141 -5.42 -4.31 35.36
N GLY A 142 -4.89 -3.23 35.94
CA GLY A 142 -3.51 -2.79 35.72
C GLY A 142 -2.51 -3.84 36.16
N SER A 143 -1.36 -3.88 35.48
CA SER A 143 -0.26 -4.79 35.80
C SER A 143 1.00 -4.03 36.21
N GLU A 144 1.95 -4.71 36.82
CA GLU A 144 3.25 -4.10 37.14
C GLU A 144 4.16 -4.08 35.90
N PHE A 145 4.94 -3.02 35.75
CA PHE A 145 5.95 -2.92 34.68
C PHE A 145 7.24 -3.67 35.05
N GLY A 146 7.49 -3.92 36.33
CA GLY A 146 8.73 -4.52 36.83
C GLY A 146 9.91 -3.55 36.82
N ILE A 147 9.64 -2.26 36.63
CA ILE A 147 10.62 -1.17 36.57
C ILE A 147 10.15 -0.12 37.57
N THR A 148 11.06 0.33 38.43
CA THR A 148 10.74 1.35 39.44
C THR A 148 11.28 2.71 39.03
N ASP A 149 10.53 3.76 39.35
CA ASP A 149 10.98 5.13 39.15
C ASP A 149 12.18 5.46 40.07
N PRO A 150 13.19 6.18 39.56
CA PRO A 150 14.42 6.46 40.31
C PRO A 150 14.23 7.48 41.46
N GLN A 151 13.08 8.15 41.56
CA GLN A 151 12.86 9.25 42.51
C GLN A 151 12.07 8.85 43.76
N PHE A 152 11.02 8.04 43.60
CA PHE A 152 10.10 7.61 44.65
C PHE A 152 10.08 6.08 44.84
N GLY A 153 10.77 5.31 43.99
CA GLY A 153 10.86 3.85 44.10
C GLY A 153 9.53 3.12 43.89
N ARG A 154 8.62 3.70 43.10
CA ARG A 154 7.33 3.12 42.73
C ARG A 154 7.41 2.47 41.36
N ASP A 155 6.74 1.33 41.20
CA ASP A 155 6.61 0.70 39.89
C ASP A 155 5.94 1.65 38.89
N LEU A 156 6.34 1.61 37.62
CA LEU A 156 5.76 2.49 36.60
C LEU A 156 4.26 2.25 36.39
N GLY A 157 3.73 1.07 36.74
CA GLY A 157 2.30 0.75 36.75
C GLY A 157 1.50 1.67 37.69
N PHE A 158 2.09 2.16 38.78
CA PHE A 158 1.45 3.16 39.63
C PHE A 158 1.18 4.46 38.87
N TYR A 159 2.12 4.90 38.03
CA TYR A 159 1.97 6.12 37.25
C TYR A 159 1.02 5.91 36.07
N ALA A 160 1.12 4.77 35.39
CA ALA A 160 0.30 4.42 34.23
C ALA A 160 -1.18 4.17 34.60
N PHE A 161 -1.45 3.43 35.67
CA PHE A 161 -2.77 2.87 35.98
C PHE A 161 -3.42 3.47 37.24
N ASP A 162 -2.69 3.55 38.35
CA ASP A 162 -3.27 3.93 39.66
C ASP A 162 -3.46 5.45 39.83
N LEU A 163 -2.41 6.22 39.54
CA LEU A 163 -2.38 7.66 39.76
C LEU A 163 -3.48 8.39 38.97
N PRO A 164 -3.75 8.09 37.68
CA PRO A 164 -4.85 8.70 36.94
C PRO A 164 -6.22 8.43 37.58
N PHE A 165 -6.42 7.24 38.15
CA PHE A 165 -7.67 6.90 38.84
C PHE A 165 -7.81 7.64 40.17
N TYR A 166 -6.76 7.69 41.00
CA TYR A 166 -6.80 8.47 42.24
C TYR A 166 -7.08 9.95 41.99
N ARG A 167 -6.52 10.51 40.90
CA ARG A 167 -6.83 11.87 40.44
C ARG A 167 -8.26 12.04 39.96
N LEU A 168 -8.80 11.06 39.25
CA LEU A 168 -10.19 11.07 38.81
C LEU A 168 -11.14 11.11 40.01
N VAL A 169 -10.92 10.23 41.00
CA VAL A 169 -11.70 10.20 42.24
C VAL A 169 -11.62 11.55 42.96
N LEU A 170 -10.41 12.09 43.14
CA LEU A 170 -10.21 13.38 43.78
C LEU A 170 -10.94 14.52 43.04
N THR A 171 -10.90 14.52 41.71
CA THR A 171 -11.59 15.52 40.87
C THR A 171 -13.10 15.48 41.10
N TYR A 172 -13.70 14.29 41.14
CA TYR A 172 -15.14 14.17 41.41
C TYR A 172 -15.51 14.45 42.87
N LEU A 173 -14.64 14.20 43.84
CA LEU A 173 -14.83 14.66 45.22
C LEU A 173 -14.83 16.19 45.32
N PHE A 174 -13.95 16.86 44.57
CA PHE A 174 -13.95 18.32 44.46
C PHE A 174 -15.24 18.84 43.85
N VAL A 175 -15.67 18.28 42.70
CA VAL A 175 -16.90 18.67 42.01
C VAL A 175 -18.11 18.44 42.92
N ALA A 176 -18.23 17.27 43.56
CA ALA A 176 -19.32 16.95 44.48
C ALA A 176 -19.40 17.97 45.62
N THR A 177 -18.27 18.26 46.26
CA THR A 177 -18.20 19.19 47.40
C THR A 177 -18.49 20.62 46.97
N PHE A 178 -17.95 21.06 45.83
CA PHE A 178 -18.18 22.40 45.30
C PHE A 178 -19.63 22.62 44.90
N LEU A 179 -20.24 21.66 44.20
CA LEU A 179 -21.66 21.72 43.84
C LEU A 179 -22.55 21.69 45.09
N ALA A 180 -22.20 20.89 46.11
CA ALA A 180 -22.87 20.91 47.40
C ALA A 180 -22.71 22.27 48.10
N PHE A 181 -21.53 22.90 48.04
CA PHE A 181 -21.30 24.24 48.59
C PHE A 181 -22.20 25.28 47.92
N VAL A 182 -22.25 25.32 46.58
CA VAL A 182 -23.12 26.22 45.82
C VAL A 182 -24.59 25.96 46.14
N ALA A 183 -25.01 24.68 46.17
CA ALA A 183 -26.39 24.30 46.49
C ALA A 183 -26.77 24.72 47.92
N ASN A 184 -25.88 24.56 48.90
CA ASN A 184 -26.09 25.01 50.28
C ASN A 184 -26.12 26.54 50.38
N LEU A 185 -25.24 27.24 49.67
CA LEU A 185 -25.18 28.70 49.65
C LEU A 185 -26.51 29.27 49.13
N LEU A 186 -26.97 28.77 47.98
CA LEU A 186 -28.25 29.14 47.40
C LEU A 186 -29.42 28.70 48.27
N GLY A 187 -29.39 27.49 48.83
CA GLY A 187 -30.42 26.96 49.72
C GLY A 187 -30.61 27.81 50.96
N HIS A 188 -29.51 28.17 51.65
CA HIS A 188 -29.57 29.04 52.83
C HIS A 188 -29.94 30.48 52.48
N TYR A 189 -29.58 30.98 51.30
CA TYR A 189 -30.06 32.28 50.82
C TYR A 189 -31.58 32.26 50.58
N VAL A 190 -32.09 31.23 49.90
CA VAL A 190 -33.52 31.06 49.62
C VAL A 190 -34.33 30.83 50.88
N PHE A 191 -33.89 29.99 51.83
CA PHE A 191 -34.61 29.71 53.08
C PHE A 191 -34.35 30.74 54.21
N GLY A 192 -33.59 31.81 53.94
CA GLY A 192 -33.41 32.94 54.86
C GLY A 192 -32.36 32.72 55.96
N GLY A 193 -31.50 31.70 55.80
CA GLY A 193 -30.30 31.45 56.61
C GLY A 193 -29.12 32.38 56.30
N ILE A 194 -29.13 33.05 55.13
CA ILE A 194 -28.20 34.14 54.73
C ILE A 194 -29.04 35.37 54.37
N ARG A 195 -28.68 36.55 54.90
CA ARG A 195 -29.39 37.81 54.66
C ARG A 195 -28.43 38.88 54.16
N LEU A 196 -28.75 39.51 53.04
CA LEU A 196 -27.95 40.58 52.43
C LEU A 196 -28.39 42.00 52.84
N THR A 197 -29.58 42.15 53.44
CA THR A 197 -30.16 43.44 53.85
C THR A 197 -30.54 43.46 55.33
N GLY A 198 -30.12 44.50 56.05
CA GLY A 198 -30.33 44.71 57.50
C GLY A 198 -29.09 45.25 58.21
N ARG A 199 -29.24 45.94 59.35
CA ARG A 199 -28.15 46.57 60.14
C ARG A 199 -27.11 45.60 60.72
N SER A 200 -27.33 44.28 60.60
CA SER A 200 -26.30 43.26 60.77
C SER A 200 -26.53 42.14 59.74
N GLY A 201 -25.57 41.90 58.85
CA GLY A 201 -25.60 40.77 57.93
C GLY A 201 -25.46 39.47 58.72
N ALA A 202 -26.56 38.78 59.01
CA ALA A 202 -26.58 37.62 59.90
C ALA A 202 -26.60 36.31 59.10
N LEU A 203 -25.51 35.53 59.14
CA LEU A 203 -25.55 34.09 58.86
C LEU A 203 -26.15 33.36 60.06
N SER A 204 -27.13 32.48 59.82
CA SER A 204 -27.63 31.57 60.85
C SER A 204 -26.55 30.60 61.33
N ARG A 205 -26.66 30.08 62.56
CA ARG A 205 -25.70 29.09 63.10
C ARG A 205 -25.58 27.87 62.18
N ALA A 206 -26.69 27.38 61.64
CA ALA A 206 -26.71 26.24 60.74
C ALA A 206 -26.05 26.53 59.38
N ALA A 207 -26.37 27.69 58.76
CA ALA A 207 -25.75 28.12 57.51
C ALA A 207 -24.23 28.26 57.66
N ARG A 208 -23.78 28.84 58.77
CA ARG A 208 -22.35 28.98 59.07
C ARG A 208 -21.66 27.62 59.19
N ILE A 209 -22.23 26.68 59.96
CA ILE A 209 -21.63 25.35 60.15
C ILE A 209 -21.52 24.61 58.81
N GLN A 210 -22.59 24.56 58.02
CA GLN A 210 -22.59 23.81 56.77
C GLN A 210 -21.66 24.39 55.71
N LEU A 211 -21.66 25.72 55.52
CA LEU A 211 -20.78 26.37 54.54
C LEU A 211 -19.31 26.27 54.94
N ILE A 212 -18.98 26.45 56.23
CA ILE A 212 -17.61 26.32 56.71
C ILE A 212 -17.14 24.86 56.62
N SER A 213 -17.97 23.88 56.94
CA SER A 213 -17.59 22.46 56.80
C SER A 213 -17.27 22.09 55.36
N LEU A 214 -18.05 22.59 54.39
CA LEU A 214 -17.80 22.34 52.96
C LEU A 214 -16.54 23.06 52.46
N VAL A 215 -16.30 24.30 52.89
CA VAL A 215 -15.05 25.03 52.57
C VAL A 215 -13.83 24.34 53.21
N GLY A 216 -13.94 23.89 54.46
CA GLY A 216 -12.89 23.13 55.14
C GLY A 216 -12.59 21.83 54.44
N PHE A 217 -13.61 21.10 53.96
CA PHE A 217 -13.43 19.88 53.18
C PHE A 217 -12.79 20.16 51.81
N LEU A 218 -13.17 21.22 51.10
CA LEU A 218 -12.49 21.64 49.86
C LEU A 218 -10.99 21.90 50.07
N ILE A 219 -10.62 22.52 51.20
CA ILE A 219 -9.20 22.76 51.54
C ILE A 219 -8.49 21.45 51.89
N LEU A 220 -9.14 20.51 52.59
CA LEU A 220 -8.58 19.16 52.84
C LEU A 220 -8.36 18.39 51.53
N LEU A 221 -9.33 18.42 50.61
CA LEU A 221 -9.16 17.84 49.27
C LEU A 221 -7.98 18.49 48.54
N LYS A 222 -7.76 19.80 48.72
CA LYS A 222 -6.62 20.51 48.13
C LYS A 222 -5.29 20.13 48.77
N ALA A 223 -5.28 19.90 50.09
CA ALA A 223 -4.13 19.33 50.80
C ALA A 223 -3.77 17.96 50.20
N PHE A 224 -4.74 17.06 50.06
CA PHE A 224 -4.52 15.76 49.44
C PHE A 224 -4.10 15.87 47.96
N ALA A 225 -4.62 16.85 47.22
CA ALA A 225 -4.16 17.14 45.87
C ALA A 225 -2.66 17.48 45.83
N TYR A 226 -2.17 18.34 46.73
CA TYR A 226 -0.74 18.66 46.81
C TYR A 226 0.13 17.44 47.12
N TRP A 227 -0.39 16.46 47.86
CA TRP A 227 0.30 15.20 48.10
C TRP A 227 0.44 14.36 46.83
N LEU A 228 -0.61 14.28 46.00
CA LEU A 228 -0.56 13.57 44.71
C LEU A 228 0.26 14.35 43.66
N ASP A 229 0.23 15.68 43.68
CA ASP A 229 0.96 16.57 42.75
C ASP A 229 2.46 16.27 42.67
N ARG A 230 3.06 15.68 43.70
CA ARG A 230 4.48 15.33 43.71
C ARG A 230 4.86 14.26 42.68
N TYR A 231 3.94 13.33 42.41
CA TYR A 231 4.20 12.20 41.52
C TYR A 231 4.10 12.61 40.05
N GLU A 232 3.17 13.50 39.71
CA GLU A 232 3.02 14.05 38.35
C GLU A 232 4.19 14.93 37.90
N LEU A 233 5.08 15.34 38.82
CA LEU A 233 6.29 16.05 38.43
C LEU A 233 7.13 15.22 37.45
N LEU A 234 7.07 13.89 37.53
CA LEU A 234 7.89 13.03 36.69
C LEU A 234 7.38 12.91 35.25
N SER A 235 6.11 13.18 34.98
CA SER A 235 5.49 12.98 33.65
C SER A 235 5.12 14.29 32.93
N ASN A 236 5.26 15.45 33.59
CA ASN A 236 4.88 16.75 33.02
C ASN A 236 6.08 17.50 32.42
N THR A 237 5.90 18.10 31.25
CA THR A 237 6.89 18.97 30.59
C THR A 237 6.65 20.44 30.97
N ARG A 238 7.72 21.17 31.32
CA ARG A 238 7.68 22.64 31.47
C ARG A 238 8.30 23.29 30.25
N ALA A 239 7.68 24.36 29.75
CA ALA A 239 8.10 25.08 28.54
C ALA A 239 9.55 25.64 28.55
N ALA A 240 10.24 25.63 29.69
CA ALA A 240 11.61 26.11 29.82
C ALA A 240 12.69 25.00 29.69
N LYS A 241 12.30 23.73 29.48
CA LYS A 241 13.22 22.57 29.53
C LYS A 241 13.36 21.87 28.17
N PRO A 242 14.56 21.36 27.84
CA PRO A 242 14.79 20.62 26.59
C PRO A 242 14.35 19.14 26.66
N PHE A 243 13.77 18.68 27.77
CA PHE A 243 13.35 17.29 28.00
C PHE A 243 12.07 17.22 28.84
N THR A 244 11.37 16.09 28.75
CA THR A 244 10.17 15.78 29.54
C THR A 244 10.50 15.17 30.90
N GLY A 245 9.75 15.59 31.93
CA GLY A 245 9.87 15.08 33.30
C GLY A 245 10.54 16.04 34.29
N ALA A 246 10.76 15.55 35.52
CA ALA A 246 11.20 16.40 36.62
C ALA A 246 12.70 16.72 36.50
N GLY A 247 13.03 18.00 36.34
CA GLY A 247 14.42 18.48 36.40
C GLY A 247 14.85 18.94 37.79
N TYR A 248 16.02 19.56 37.89
CA TYR A 248 16.62 19.95 39.17
C TYR A 248 15.71 20.84 40.00
N THR A 249 15.13 21.89 39.42
CA THR A 249 14.21 22.80 40.11
C THR A 249 12.93 22.09 40.56
N ASP A 250 12.45 21.09 39.83
CA ASP A 250 11.22 20.39 40.21
C ASP A 250 11.42 19.55 41.46
N ILE A 251 12.52 18.83 41.53
CA ILE A 251 12.83 17.97 42.67
C ILE A 251 13.33 18.78 43.88
N ASN A 252 14.14 19.81 43.67
CA ASN A 252 14.77 20.54 44.78
C ASN A 252 14.02 21.80 45.23
N ALA A 253 13.10 22.35 44.43
CA ALA A 253 12.32 23.53 44.80
C ALA A 253 10.80 23.27 44.80
N VAL A 254 10.27 22.68 43.74
CA VAL A 254 8.81 22.52 43.58
C VAL A 254 8.27 21.42 44.49
N LEU A 255 8.96 20.29 44.60
CA LEU A 255 8.57 19.19 45.48
C LEU A 255 8.51 19.65 46.96
N PRO A 256 9.56 20.28 47.54
CA PRO A 256 9.47 20.89 48.86
C PRO A 256 8.35 21.92 48.97
N ALA A 257 8.17 22.79 47.96
CA ALA A 257 7.09 23.77 47.95
C ALA A 257 5.70 23.12 48.04
N LYS A 258 5.45 22.03 47.31
CA LYS A 258 4.20 21.27 47.38
C LYS A 258 3.97 20.66 48.76
N LEU A 259 5.03 20.15 49.42
CA LEU A 259 4.94 19.61 50.79
C LEU A 259 4.67 20.73 51.83
N ILE A 260 5.27 21.91 51.66
CA ILE A 260 4.97 23.08 52.50
C ILE A 260 3.52 23.52 52.28
N LEU A 261 3.05 23.58 51.03
CA LEU A 261 1.66 23.93 50.72
C LEU A 261 0.65 22.91 51.24
N LEU A 262 1.01 21.62 51.26
CA LEU A 262 0.24 20.58 51.94
C LEU A 262 0.10 20.92 53.43
N ALA A 263 1.20 21.21 54.13
CA ALA A 263 1.18 21.55 55.55
C ALA A 263 0.35 22.83 55.82
N ILE A 264 0.54 23.88 55.02
CA ILE A 264 -0.23 25.13 55.10
C ILE A 264 -1.72 24.85 54.84
N ALA A 265 -2.07 24.07 53.83
CA ALA A 265 -3.45 23.70 53.55
C ALA A 265 -4.11 22.95 54.71
N LEU A 266 -3.39 22.04 55.38
CA LEU A 266 -3.89 21.37 56.58
C LEU A 266 -4.12 22.36 57.74
N ILE A 267 -3.19 23.29 57.97
CA ILE A 267 -3.35 24.36 58.98
C ILE A 267 -4.55 25.25 58.64
N CYS A 268 -4.70 25.66 57.38
CA CYS A 268 -5.82 26.46 56.90
C CYS A 268 -7.14 25.70 57.03
N ALA A 269 -7.17 24.39 56.77
CA ALA A 269 -8.35 23.57 57.00
C ALA A 269 -8.74 23.56 58.48
N VAL A 270 -7.78 23.35 59.39
CA VAL A 270 -8.01 23.43 60.86
C VAL A 270 -8.51 24.82 61.25
N ALA A 271 -7.92 25.89 60.73
CA ALA A 271 -8.36 27.26 60.97
C ALA A 271 -9.79 27.50 60.47
N VAL A 272 -10.16 26.95 59.32
CA VAL A 272 -11.52 27.03 58.77
C VAL A 272 -12.49 26.27 59.66
N PHE A 273 -12.20 25.02 60.05
CA PHE A 273 -13.04 24.27 60.97
C PHE A 273 -13.16 24.92 62.35
N SER A 274 -12.14 25.65 62.83
CA SER A 274 -12.16 26.35 64.11
C SER A 274 -13.29 27.41 64.19
N ALA A 275 -13.66 28.01 63.06
CA ALA A 275 -14.74 29.01 63.01
C ALA A 275 -16.14 28.42 63.26
N ILE A 276 -16.29 27.10 63.22
CA ILE A 276 -17.50 26.40 63.68
C ILE A 276 -17.69 26.62 65.19
N VAL A 277 -16.60 26.59 65.95
CA VAL A 277 -16.58 26.72 67.43
C VAL A 277 -16.41 28.18 67.85
N LEU A 278 -15.41 28.88 67.30
CA LEU A 278 -15.00 30.24 67.68
C LEU A 278 -15.93 31.34 67.14
N ARG A 279 -16.79 31.02 66.17
CA ARG A 279 -17.81 31.92 65.58
C ARG A 279 -17.27 33.16 64.85
N ASP A 280 -15.96 33.26 64.62
CA ASP A 280 -15.32 34.34 63.86
C ASP A 280 -14.99 33.91 62.42
N LEU A 281 -15.55 34.62 61.43
CA LEU A 281 -15.34 34.36 60.00
C LEU A 281 -14.03 34.98 59.47
N ARG A 282 -13.35 35.83 60.25
CA ARG A 282 -12.07 36.43 59.86
C ARG A 282 -10.96 35.39 59.83
N ILE A 283 -10.95 34.43 60.76
CA ILE A 283 -9.93 33.38 60.85
C ILE A 283 -9.90 32.49 59.58
N PRO A 284 -11.03 31.94 59.09
CA PRO A 284 -11.08 31.24 57.80
C PRO A 284 -10.66 32.11 56.61
N ALA A 285 -11.09 33.38 56.59
CA ALA A 285 -10.75 34.29 55.49
C ALA A 285 -9.24 34.55 55.42
N ILE A 286 -8.58 34.77 56.57
CA ILE A 286 -7.13 34.88 56.67
C ILE A 286 -6.46 33.56 56.25
N GLY A 287 -6.98 32.41 56.67
CA GLY A 287 -6.47 31.10 56.27
C GLY A 287 -6.51 30.89 54.75
N VAL A 288 -7.60 31.25 54.08
CA VAL A 288 -7.72 31.15 52.61
C VAL A 288 -6.79 32.13 51.91
N VAL A 289 -6.72 33.39 52.37
CA VAL A 289 -5.79 34.39 51.82
C VAL A 289 -4.33 33.95 52.01
N LEU A 290 -4.00 33.40 53.18
CA LEU A 290 -2.68 32.83 53.45
C LEU A 290 -2.37 31.68 52.49
N LEU A 291 -3.29 30.73 52.31
CA LEU A 291 -3.09 29.62 51.36
C LEU A 291 -2.87 30.13 49.94
N LEU A 292 -3.67 31.10 49.47
CA LEU A 292 -3.51 31.70 48.14
C LEU A 292 -2.17 32.43 47.99
N LEU A 293 -1.81 33.27 48.97
CA LEU A 293 -0.57 34.04 48.96
C LEU A 293 0.65 33.11 49.06
N SER A 294 0.63 32.12 49.95
CA SER A 294 1.67 31.09 50.06
C SER A 294 1.75 30.25 48.78
N SER A 295 0.63 29.90 48.14
CA SER A 295 0.65 29.18 46.86
C SER A 295 1.32 29.98 45.75
N LEU A 296 1.19 31.30 45.75
CA LEU A 296 1.87 32.17 44.78
C LEU A 296 3.37 32.31 45.11
N VAL A 297 3.70 32.63 46.37
CA VAL A 297 5.07 32.91 46.81
C VAL A 297 5.92 31.63 46.85
N VAL A 298 5.45 30.59 47.55
CA VAL A 298 6.17 29.32 47.72
C VAL A 298 6.01 28.44 46.48
N GLY A 299 4.80 28.39 45.90
CA GLY A 299 4.51 27.50 44.76
C GLY A 299 5.04 27.98 43.41
N ALA A 300 5.14 29.29 43.18
CA ALA A 300 5.66 29.85 41.93
C ALA A 300 6.90 30.72 42.13
N GLY A 301 6.92 31.60 43.13
CA GLY A 301 8.03 32.51 43.38
C GLY A 301 9.35 31.81 43.73
N TRP A 302 9.34 30.85 44.66
CA TRP A 302 10.54 30.13 45.09
C TRP A 302 11.20 29.29 43.96
N PRO A 303 10.45 28.47 43.18
CA PRO A 303 11.01 27.78 42.03
C PRO A 303 11.65 28.72 41.00
N LEU A 304 11.06 29.89 40.71
CA LEU A 304 11.62 30.86 39.77
C LEU A 304 12.98 31.41 40.24
N ILE A 305 13.14 31.63 41.54
CA ILE A 305 14.41 32.07 42.13
C ILE A 305 15.47 30.98 41.97
N VAL A 306 15.14 29.73 42.31
CA VAL A 306 16.08 28.60 42.18
C VAL A 306 16.47 28.40 40.71
N GLU A 307 15.50 28.43 39.80
CA GLU A 307 15.74 28.31 38.35
C GLU A 307 16.72 29.39 37.84
N GLN A 308 16.46 30.66 38.17
CA GLN A 308 17.20 31.79 37.62
C GLN A 308 18.61 31.93 38.19
N PHE A 309 18.79 31.68 39.50
CA PHE A 309 20.06 31.94 40.20
C PHE A 309 20.89 30.68 40.45
N SER A 310 20.27 29.50 40.51
CA SER A 310 20.95 28.25 40.88
C SER A 310 21.13 27.32 39.68
N VAL A 311 20.10 27.20 38.82
CA VAL A 311 20.09 26.24 37.70
C VAL A 311 20.66 26.86 36.42
N LYS A 312 20.07 27.93 35.89
CA LYS A 312 20.50 28.53 34.60
C LYS A 312 22.01 28.79 34.49
N PRO A 313 22.73 29.28 35.53
CA PRO A 313 24.18 29.48 35.44
C PRO A 313 25.00 28.18 35.31
N ASN A 314 24.48 27.05 35.80
CA ASN A 314 25.17 25.75 35.87
C ASN A 314 24.28 24.60 35.34
N ALA A 315 23.44 24.88 34.34
CA ALA A 315 22.33 24.01 33.97
C ALA A 315 22.81 22.64 33.45
N ALA A 316 23.88 22.60 32.65
CA ALA A 316 24.44 21.35 32.12
C ALA A 316 24.85 20.36 33.22
N GLN A 317 25.41 20.84 34.35
CA GLN A 317 25.80 19.98 35.47
C GLN A 317 24.60 19.59 36.35
N LYS A 318 23.72 20.55 36.65
CA LYS A 318 22.58 20.31 37.57
C LYS A 318 21.45 19.51 36.94
N GLU A 319 21.25 19.62 35.63
CA GLU A 319 20.23 18.86 34.91
C GLU A 319 20.75 17.51 34.39
N SER A 320 22.07 17.26 34.40
CA SER A 320 22.70 16.04 33.86
C SER A 320 22.04 14.74 34.35
N GLU A 321 21.81 14.61 35.67
CA GLU A 321 21.18 13.43 36.25
C GLU A 321 19.75 13.22 35.73
N TYR A 322 18.97 14.29 35.61
CA TYR A 322 17.57 14.22 35.18
C TYR A 322 17.45 14.00 33.67
N ILE A 323 18.38 14.55 32.89
CA ILE A 323 18.51 14.27 31.46
C ILE A 323 18.87 12.80 31.25
N SER A 324 19.81 12.24 32.03
CA SER A 324 20.14 10.81 31.96
C SER A 324 18.91 9.92 32.22
N ARG A 325 18.08 10.27 33.22
CA ARG A 325 16.81 9.58 33.48
C ARG A 325 15.83 9.71 32.31
N SER A 326 15.74 10.87 31.68
CA SER A 326 14.88 11.11 30.52
C SER A 326 15.34 10.35 29.27
N ILE A 327 16.64 10.29 29.02
CA ILE A 327 17.22 9.48 27.94
C ILE A 327 16.89 8.00 28.16
N ALA A 328 17.15 7.46 29.36
CA ALA A 328 16.88 6.06 29.67
C ALA A 328 15.38 5.72 29.57
N ALA A 329 14.51 6.56 30.15
CA ALA A 329 13.07 6.36 30.14
C ALA A 329 12.47 6.45 28.73
N THR A 330 12.89 7.43 27.93
CA THR A 330 12.44 7.59 26.54
C THR A 330 12.88 6.40 25.69
N ARG A 331 14.15 5.99 25.80
CA ARG A 331 14.63 4.81 25.06
C ARG A 331 13.87 3.55 25.45
N GLN A 332 13.56 3.38 26.73
CA GLN A 332 12.74 2.27 27.19
C GLN A 332 11.31 2.36 26.65
N ALA A 333 10.60 3.46 26.86
CA ALA A 333 9.19 3.60 26.53
C ALA A 333 8.87 3.52 25.03
N TYR A 334 9.85 3.84 24.17
CA TYR A 334 9.72 3.78 22.70
C TYR A 334 10.46 2.60 22.04
N GLY A 335 11.17 1.77 22.83
CA GLY A 335 11.80 0.54 22.32
C GLY A 335 13.14 0.79 21.61
N LEU A 336 13.87 1.82 22.05
CA LEU A 336 15.18 2.24 21.53
C LEU A 336 16.33 1.81 22.46
N THR A 337 16.16 0.71 23.20
CA THR A 337 17.18 0.12 24.07
C THR A 337 18.23 -0.64 23.25
N SER A 338 19.33 -1.03 23.89
CA SER A 338 20.37 -1.87 23.26
C SER A 338 19.87 -3.26 22.84
N ASP A 339 18.75 -3.73 23.37
CA ASP A 339 18.16 -5.01 22.97
C ASP A 339 17.52 -4.93 21.59
N THR A 340 17.05 -3.73 21.19
CA THR A 340 16.34 -3.51 19.92
C THR A 340 17.21 -2.80 18.91
N VAL A 341 18.03 -1.82 19.34
CA VAL A 341 18.82 -0.94 18.47
C VAL A 341 20.30 -1.31 18.53
N THR A 342 20.89 -1.63 17.38
CA THR A 342 22.33 -1.88 17.23
C THR A 342 22.96 -0.78 16.38
N TYR A 343 24.05 -0.18 16.88
CA TYR A 343 24.83 0.82 16.15
C TYR A 343 26.06 0.17 15.52
N ARG A 344 26.35 0.50 14.26
CA ARG A 344 27.56 0.06 13.56
C ARG A 344 28.19 1.21 12.81
N ASN A 345 29.50 1.35 12.94
CA ASN A 345 30.25 2.30 12.13
C ASN A 345 30.28 1.81 10.68
N TYR A 346 29.89 2.68 9.75
CA TYR A 346 29.83 2.39 8.32
C TYR A 346 30.80 3.31 7.58
N GLU A 347 32.06 2.90 7.57
CA GLU A 347 33.14 3.61 6.88
C GLU A 347 33.29 3.12 5.45
N SER A 348 33.66 4.02 4.54
CA SER A 348 33.96 3.64 3.17
C SER A 348 35.23 2.79 3.12
N SER A 349 35.15 1.61 2.49
CA SER A 349 36.29 0.71 2.30
C SER A 349 37.24 1.14 1.17
N GLY A 350 36.99 2.26 0.48
CA GLY A 350 37.79 2.76 -0.63
C GLY A 350 37.11 2.59 -2.00
N GLN A 351 37.89 2.32 -3.06
CA GLN A 351 37.34 2.15 -4.42
C GLN A 351 36.65 0.79 -4.56
N THR A 352 35.34 0.82 -4.81
CA THR A 352 34.51 -0.35 -5.08
C THR A 352 34.70 -0.87 -6.51
N THR A 353 34.84 -2.19 -6.65
CA THR A 353 34.96 -2.88 -7.94
C THR A 353 33.61 -3.37 -8.46
N ALA A 354 33.49 -3.55 -9.80
CA ALA A 354 32.30 -4.14 -10.42
C ALA A 354 31.92 -5.51 -9.84
N ALA A 355 32.92 -6.35 -9.52
CA ALA A 355 32.71 -7.67 -8.95
C ALA A 355 32.12 -7.62 -7.53
N GLN A 356 32.50 -6.64 -6.71
CA GLN A 356 31.93 -6.46 -5.36
C GLN A 356 30.46 -6.03 -5.43
N VAL A 357 30.12 -5.15 -6.38
CA VAL A 357 28.73 -4.72 -6.59
C VAL A 357 27.88 -5.91 -7.06
N ALA A 358 28.37 -6.68 -8.03
CA ALA A 358 27.69 -7.87 -8.50
C ALA A 358 27.56 -8.96 -7.41
N ALA A 359 28.53 -9.07 -6.49
CA ALA A 359 28.47 -10.02 -5.38
C ALA A 359 27.36 -9.67 -4.37
N ASP A 360 27.00 -8.39 -4.22
CA ASP A 360 25.87 -7.93 -3.38
C ASP A 360 24.51 -8.14 -4.07
N ARG A 361 24.26 -9.38 -4.53
CA ARG A 361 23.05 -9.78 -5.26
C ARG A 361 21.77 -9.45 -4.50
N ALA A 362 21.76 -9.61 -3.17
CA ALA A 362 20.59 -9.34 -2.33
C ALA A 362 20.08 -7.90 -2.47
N THR A 363 20.98 -6.93 -2.67
CA THR A 363 20.64 -5.53 -2.91
C THR A 363 20.49 -5.22 -4.39
N THR A 364 21.45 -5.61 -5.24
CA THR A 364 21.48 -5.22 -6.67
C THR A 364 20.36 -5.84 -7.49
N SER A 365 19.96 -7.09 -7.19
CA SER A 365 18.84 -7.73 -7.89
C SER A 365 17.47 -7.20 -7.44
N ASN A 366 17.38 -6.54 -6.28
CA ASN A 366 16.14 -6.00 -5.71
C ASN A 366 16.06 -4.47 -5.80
N ILE A 367 16.89 -3.82 -6.65
CA ILE A 367 16.77 -2.38 -6.86
C ILE A 367 15.39 -2.08 -7.44
N ARG A 368 14.57 -1.41 -6.62
CA ARG A 368 13.19 -1.07 -6.96
C ARG A 368 13.12 -0.05 -8.09
N LEU A 369 12.41 -0.41 -9.14
CA LEU A 369 12.05 0.44 -10.26
C LEU A 369 10.68 1.08 -10.08
N LEU A 370 9.71 0.30 -9.59
CA LEU A 370 8.31 0.70 -9.46
C LEU A 370 8.08 1.48 -8.16
N ASP A 371 7.62 2.72 -8.29
CA ASP A 371 7.27 3.56 -7.16
C ASP A 371 5.76 3.44 -6.85
N PRO A 372 5.37 2.91 -5.67
CA PRO A 372 3.97 2.66 -5.33
C PRO A 372 3.09 3.93 -5.31
N THR A 373 3.66 5.13 -5.23
CA THR A 373 2.92 6.41 -5.26
C THR A 373 2.73 6.96 -6.68
N ILE A 374 3.45 6.41 -7.67
CA ILE A 374 3.42 6.87 -9.07
C ILE A 374 2.68 5.88 -9.97
N VAL A 375 2.82 4.57 -9.75
CA VAL A 375 2.38 3.55 -10.71
C VAL A 375 0.88 3.18 -10.61
N SER A 376 0.14 3.71 -9.63
CA SER A 376 -1.31 3.44 -9.47
C SER A 376 -2.16 3.70 -10.73
N PRO A 377 -1.94 4.79 -11.51
CA PRO A 377 -2.64 5.00 -12.78
C PRO A 377 -2.36 3.90 -13.82
N ALA A 378 -1.14 3.32 -13.83
CA ALA A 378 -0.83 2.19 -14.72
C ALA A 378 -1.55 0.91 -14.27
N PHE A 379 -1.64 0.65 -12.96
CA PHE A 379 -2.48 -0.45 -12.42
C PHE A 379 -3.94 -0.28 -12.83
N THR A 380 -4.47 0.93 -12.70
CA THR A 380 -5.82 1.24 -13.15
C THR A 380 -5.97 1.00 -14.65
N GLN A 381 -5.12 1.56 -15.51
CA GLN A 381 -5.25 1.39 -16.95
C GLN A 381 -5.23 -0.09 -17.40
N PHE A 382 -4.28 -0.88 -16.89
CA PHE A 382 -4.06 -2.24 -17.40
C PHE A 382 -4.86 -3.32 -16.66
N GLN A 383 -5.23 -3.10 -15.40
CA GLN A 383 -5.82 -4.13 -14.54
C GLN A 383 -7.21 -3.79 -14.00
N GLN A 384 -7.72 -2.57 -14.21
CA GLN A 384 -9.06 -2.18 -13.77
C GLN A 384 -10.14 -3.10 -14.35
N GLY A 385 -10.10 -3.40 -15.65
CA GLY A 385 -11.07 -4.27 -16.33
C GLY A 385 -12.48 -3.68 -16.48
N LYS A 386 -13.03 -3.01 -15.46
CA LYS A 386 -14.35 -2.34 -15.46
C LYS A 386 -14.29 -0.97 -14.78
N ASN A 387 -15.05 0.01 -15.27
CA ASN A 387 -15.04 1.40 -14.78
C ASN A 387 -15.23 1.56 -13.26
N PHE A 388 -15.99 0.66 -12.64
CA PHE A 388 -16.27 0.66 -11.20
C PHE A 388 -15.20 -0.04 -10.35
N TYR A 389 -14.27 -0.78 -10.95
CA TYR A 389 -13.11 -1.28 -10.21
C TYR A 389 -12.05 -0.19 -10.07
N PHE A 390 -11.34 -0.20 -8.95
CA PHE A 390 -10.41 0.86 -8.59
C PHE A 390 -9.26 0.33 -7.73
N PHE A 391 -8.14 1.06 -7.77
CA PHE A 391 -6.98 0.85 -6.92
C PHE A 391 -6.69 2.16 -6.17
N PRO A 392 -6.24 2.12 -4.91
CA PRO A 392 -5.90 3.33 -4.16
C PRO A 392 -4.78 4.12 -4.85
N ASP A 393 -4.72 5.42 -4.61
CA ASP A 393 -3.68 6.30 -5.19
C ASP A 393 -2.27 5.90 -4.73
N GLN A 394 -2.14 5.41 -3.49
CA GLN A 394 -0.92 4.84 -2.93
C GLN A 394 -1.07 3.31 -2.82
N LEU A 395 -0.18 2.57 -3.49
CA LEU A 395 -0.13 1.12 -3.43
C LEU A 395 0.76 0.62 -2.28
N ALA A 396 0.67 -0.66 -1.94
CA ALA A 396 1.46 -1.27 -0.87
C ALA A 396 2.69 -2.02 -1.43
N ILE A 397 3.75 -2.14 -0.63
CA ILE A 397 4.92 -2.99 -0.93
C ILE A 397 4.93 -4.20 -0.03
N ASP A 398 4.95 -5.40 -0.59
CA ASP A 398 5.06 -6.65 0.17
C ASP A 398 6.19 -7.53 -0.37
N ARG A 399 6.52 -8.61 0.35
CA ARG A 399 7.55 -9.56 -0.07
C ARG A 399 6.97 -10.93 -0.41
N TYR A 400 7.48 -11.53 -1.49
CA TYR A 400 7.16 -12.90 -1.89
C TYR A 400 8.42 -13.60 -2.40
N ALA A 401 8.38 -14.93 -2.39
CA ALA A 401 9.38 -15.72 -3.11
C ALA A 401 9.10 -15.61 -4.62
N GLY A 402 10.10 -15.16 -5.38
CA GLY A 402 10.06 -15.16 -6.83
C GLY A 402 10.07 -16.57 -7.42
N PRO A 403 9.91 -16.73 -8.74
CA PRO A 403 9.96 -18.03 -9.41
C PRO A 403 11.28 -18.79 -9.20
N ASP A 404 12.37 -18.08 -8.91
CA ASP A 404 13.69 -18.61 -8.59
C ASP A 404 13.88 -18.95 -7.10
N GLY A 405 12.83 -18.80 -6.28
CA GLY A 405 12.86 -18.99 -4.83
C GLY A 405 13.52 -17.84 -4.06
N SER A 406 13.99 -16.78 -4.74
CA SER A 406 14.60 -15.62 -4.08
C SER A 406 13.53 -14.69 -3.49
N LEU A 407 13.83 -14.08 -2.34
CA LEU A 407 12.95 -13.07 -1.76
C LEU A 407 13.00 -11.79 -2.61
N ARG A 408 11.84 -11.28 -3.02
CA ARG A 408 11.68 -10.05 -3.80
C ARG A 408 10.58 -9.17 -3.23
N ASP A 409 10.70 -7.86 -3.44
CA ASP A 409 9.62 -6.93 -3.19
C ASP A 409 8.64 -6.85 -4.38
N TYR A 410 7.36 -6.70 -4.06
CA TYR A 410 6.26 -6.58 -4.99
C TYR A 410 5.42 -5.36 -4.63
N VAL A 411 5.07 -4.57 -5.63
CA VAL A 411 3.96 -3.62 -5.52
C VAL A 411 2.67 -4.42 -5.58
N VAL A 412 1.86 -4.38 -4.50
CA VAL A 412 0.62 -5.15 -4.36
C VAL A 412 -0.59 -4.26 -4.13
N ALA A 413 -1.73 -4.67 -4.68
CA ALA A 413 -3.00 -3.99 -4.50
C ALA A 413 -4.18 -4.96 -4.65
N ALA A 414 -5.23 -4.72 -3.87
CA ALA A 414 -6.53 -5.36 -4.10
C ALA A 414 -7.31 -4.57 -5.15
N ARG A 415 -7.93 -5.27 -6.11
CA ARG A 415 -8.85 -4.65 -7.07
C ARG A 415 -10.22 -4.54 -6.44
N GLU A 416 -10.48 -3.37 -5.89
CA GLU A 416 -11.68 -3.06 -5.12
C GLU A 416 -12.79 -2.46 -5.98
N LEU A 417 -14.04 -2.55 -5.51
CA LEU A 417 -15.17 -1.83 -6.09
C LEU A 417 -15.20 -0.40 -5.52
N ASN A 418 -15.31 0.61 -6.37
CA ASN A 418 -15.62 1.97 -5.95
C ASN A 418 -17.09 2.30 -6.31
N PRO A 419 -18.00 2.37 -5.31
CA PRO A 419 -19.43 2.60 -5.56
C PRO A 419 -19.77 3.94 -6.22
N ASP A 420 -18.89 4.95 -6.09
CA ASP A 420 -19.14 6.28 -6.67
C ASP A 420 -18.77 6.37 -8.15
N ARG A 421 -18.05 5.36 -8.68
CA ARG A 421 -17.77 5.18 -10.10
C ARG A 421 -18.84 4.40 -10.88
N LEU A 422 -19.88 3.90 -10.20
CA LEU A 422 -21.06 3.34 -10.86
C LEU A 422 -21.74 4.40 -11.73
N ILE A 423 -22.32 4.02 -12.87
CA ILE A 423 -22.95 4.93 -13.84
C ILE A 423 -24.43 4.64 -14.05
N GLU A 424 -25.21 5.66 -14.39
CA GLU A 424 -26.64 5.54 -14.75
C GLU A 424 -27.45 4.65 -13.79
N ASN A 425 -28.09 3.59 -14.31
CA ASN A 425 -28.89 2.62 -13.57
C ASN A 425 -28.09 1.81 -12.54
N GLN A 426 -26.76 1.75 -12.65
CA GLN A 426 -25.93 1.07 -11.65
C GLN A 426 -25.95 1.81 -10.30
N ARG A 427 -26.21 3.13 -10.32
CA ARG A 427 -26.36 3.96 -9.10
C ARG A 427 -27.70 3.76 -8.40
N ASP A 428 -28.68 3.15 -9.09
CA ASP A 428 -29.96 2.84 -8.46
C ASP A 428 -29.72 2.01 -7.22
N TRP A 429 -30.44 2.32 -6.15
CA TRP A 429 -30.26 1.71 -4.84
C TRP A 429 -30.17 0.17 -4.89
N ILE A 430 -31.03 -0.46 -5.69
CA ILE A 430 -31.06 -1.91 -5.85
C ILE A 430 -29.74 -2.40 -6.46
N ASN A 431 -29.25 -1.78 -7.54
CA ASN A 431 -28.03 -2.23 -8.20
C ASN A 431 -26.79 -1.93 -7.35
N ARG A 432 -26.69 -0.71 -6.81
CA ARG A 432 -25.58 -0.27 -5.94
C ARG A 432 -25.41 -1.18 -4.71
N HIS A 433 -26.51 -1.62 -4.10
CA HIS A 433 -26.43 -2.38 -2.84
C HIS A 433 -26.69 -3.88 -2.98
N THR A 434 -27.16 -4.41 -4.13
CA THR A 434 -27.47 -5.85 -4.28
C THR A 434 -26.83 -6.53 -5.48
N VAL A 435 -26.28 -5.76 -6.42
CA VAL A 435 -25.63 -6.30 -7.63
C VAL A 435 -24.14 -6.00 -7.57
N TYR A 436 -23.76 -4.73 -7.41
CA TYR A 436 -22.36 -4.32 -7.31
C TYR A 436 -21.92 -4.31 -5.85
N THR A 437 -21.52 -5.47 -5.33
CA THR A 437 -21.25 -5.67 -3.89
C THR A 437 -19.77 -5.82 -3.54
N HIS A 438 -18.94 -6.25 -4.49
CA HIS A 438 -17.55 -6.64 -4.24
C HIS A 438 -16.58 -6.27 -5.37
N GLY A 439 -15.31 -6.09 -5.00
CA GLY A 439 -14.15 -6.11 -5.88
C GLY A 439 -13.74 -7.54 -6.25
N ASN A 440 -12.83 -7.70 -7.19
CA ASN A 440 -12.38 -9.01 -7.64
C ASN A 440 -10.92 -8.94 -8.08
N GLY A 441 -9.96 -9.27 -7.23
CA GLY A 441 -8.60 -9.48 -7.67
C GLY A 441 -7.52 -9.07 -6.68
N PHE A 442 -6.42 -9.82 -6.68
CA PHE A 442 -5.14 -9.42 -6.10
C PHE A 442 -4.15 -9.18 -7.24
N ILE A 443 -3.68 -7.95 -7.38
CA ILE A 443 -2.73 -7.57 -8.43
C ILE A 443 -1.38 -7.32 -7.77
N ALA A 444 -0.35 -7.99 -8.27
CA ALA A 444 1.03 -7.78 -7.85
C ALA A 444 1.91 -7.45 -9.06
N SER A 445 3.00 -6.74 -8.82
CA SER A 445 4.06 -6.53 -9.80
C SER A 445 5.43 -6.56 -9.12
N PRO A 446 6.41 -7.36 -9.58
CA PRO A 446 7.75 -7.34 -9.01
C PRO A 446 8.31 -5.92 -9.07
N ALA A 447 8.74 -5.37 -7.94
CA ALA A 447 9.05 -3.94 -7.86
C ALA A 447 10.31 -3.56 -8.64
N ASN A 448 11.17 -4.53 -8.94
CA ASN A 448 12.41 -4.40 -9.71
C ASN A 448 12.25 -4.66 -11.23
N THR A 449 11.03 -4.90 -11.73
CA THR A 449 10.81 -5.37 -13.11
C THR A 449 9.83 -4.47 -13.86
N VAL A 450 10.16 -4.19 -15.12
CA VAL A 450 9.26 -3.52 -16.09
C VAL A 450 9.20 -4.33 -17.38
N ARG A 451 8.08 -4.24 -18.08
CA ARG A 451 7.90 -4.81 -19.41
C ARG A 451 8.65 -3.96 -20.43
N GLY A 452 9.71 -4.51 -21.02
CA GLY A 452 10.43 -3.84 -22.10
C GLY A 452 11.21 -2.60 -21.66
N ILE A 453 12.10 -2.13 -22.54
CA ILE A 453 12.78 -0.85 -22.36
C ILE A 453 11.97 0.24 -23.08
N ALA A 454 11.71 1.37 -22.43
CA ALA A 454 11.08 2.52 -23.06
C ALA A 454 12.12 3.42 -23.77
N ASN A 455 12.62 2.97 -24.93
CA ASN A 455 13.56 3.76 -25.73
C ASN A 455 12.86 4.73 -26.70
N ASP A 456 11.60 4.45 -27.09
CA ASP A 456 10.82 5.25 -28.05
C ASP A 456 9.37 5.53 -27.53
N PRO A 457 8.78 6.72 -27.76
CA PRO A 457 7.34 7.01 -27.63
C PRO A 457 6.38 5.89 -28.05
N ASN A 458 6.69 5.19 -29.14
CA ASN A 458 5.82 4.21 -29.79
C ASN A 458 6.02 2.76 -29.32
N GLN A 459 6.95 2.51 -28.38
CA GLN A 459 7.19 1.18 -27.84
C GLN A 459 6.39 0.94 -26.55
N ASN A 460 5.82 -0.26 -26.43
CA ASN A 460 5.17 -0.79 -25.22
C ASN A 460 6.24 -1.22 -24.18
N GLY A 461 7.08 -0.26 -23.75
CA GLY A 461 8.16 -0.44 -22.78
C GLY A 461 7.95 0.35 -21.49
N GLY A 462 8.59 -0.07 -20.39
CA GLY A 462 8.63 0.70 -19.13
C GLY A 462 7.39 0.60 -18.22
N TYR A 463 6.42 -0.26 -18.52
CA TYR A 463 5.23 -0.47 -17.68
C TYR A 463 5.45 -1.59 -16.66
N PRO A 464 4.70 -1.60 -15.53
CA PRO A 464 4.76 -2.70 -14.57
C PRO A 464 4.44 -4.06 -15.21
N GLU A 465 5.11 -5.11 -14.76
CA GLU A 465 4.75 -6.48 -15.11
C GLU A 465 3.70 -7.02 -14.15
N PHE A 466 2.46 -7.18 -14.61
CA PHE A 466 1.33 -7.55 -13.76
C PHE A 466 1.17 -9.07 -13.60
N LEU A 467 1.03 -9.50 -12.35
CA LEU A 467 0.60 -10.82 -11.91
C LEU A 467 -0.77 -10.69 -11.23
N ALA A 468 -1.83 -11.07 -11.95
CA ALA A 468 -3.21 -10.85 -11.51
C ALA A 468 -3.86 -12.17 -11.06
N SER A 469 -4.18 -12.29 -9.77
CA SER A 469 -5.01 -13.39 -9.26
C SER A 469 -6.48 -12.97 -9.20
N VAL A 470 -7.30 -13.50 -10.11
CA VAL A 470 -8.69 -13.04 -10.35
C VAL A 470 -9.63 -14.21 -10.65
N VAL A 471 -10.95 -13.98 -10.56
CA VAL A 471 -11.92 -14.89 -11.20
C VAL A 471 -11.83 -14.70 -12.71
N GLY A 472 -11.45 -15.75 -13.45
CA GLY A 472 -11.35 -15.71 -14.90
C GLY A 472 -12.72 -15.81 -15.60
N ALA A 473 -12.74 -15.56 -16.91
CA ALA A 473 -13.97 -15.59 -17.72
C ALA A 473 -14.64 -16.98 -17.81
N ASN A 474 -13.98 -18.04 -17.35
CA ASN A 474 -14.52 -19.39 -17.24
C ASN A 474 -15.09 -19.71 -15.84
N GLY A 475 -15.14 -18.72 -14.94
CA GLY A 475 -15.58 -18.85 -13.55
C GLY A 475 -14.58 -19.55 -12.63
N LYS A 476 -13.42 -20.00 -13.15
CA LYS A 476 -12.32 -20.54 -12.34
C LYS A 476 -11.39 -19.43 -11.92
N VAL A 477 -10.81 -19.57 -10.74
CA VAL A 477 -9.78 -18.64 -10.27
C VAL A 477 -8.50 -18.89 -11.06
N VAL A 478 -8.00 -17.83 -11.66
CA VAL A 478 -6.71 -17.77 -12.35
C VAL A 478 -5.76 -17.08 -11.37
N SER A 479 -4.76 -17.80 -10.86
CA SER A 479 -3.84 -17.28 -9.83
C SER A 479 -2.37 -17.43 -10.25
N PRO A 480 -1.91 -16.69 -11.28
CA PRO A 480 -0.50 -16.49 -11.60
C PRO A 480 0.16 -15.47 -10.64
N GLY A 481 -0.53 -15.06 -9.58
CA GLY A 481 -0.01 -14.16 -8.55
C GLY A 481 1.21 -14.72 -7.84
N PRO A 482 1.87 -13.91 -7.00
CA PRO A 482 3.09 -14.30 -6.33
C PRO A 482 2.87 -15.41 -5.26
N ALA A 483 1.61 -15.71 -4.94
CA ALA A 483 1.22 -16.86 -4.14
C ALA A 483 -0.16 -17.38 -4.62
N PRO A 484 -0.49 -18.67 -4.39
CA PRO A 484 -1.80 -19.22 -4.75
C PRO A 484 -2.95 -18.55 -3.98
N LEU A 485 -4.01 -18.14 -4.68
CA LEU A 485 -5.20 -17.51 -4.13
C LEU A 485 -6.46 -18.24 -4.61
N ASP A 486 -7.27 -18.74 -3.68
CA ASP A 486 -8.50 -19.50 -4.00
C ASP A 486 -9.76 -18.61 -3.98
N GLN A 487 -9.72 -17.46 -3.32
CA GLN A 487 -10.83 -16.51 -3.24
C GLN A 487 -10.36 -15.07 -3.48
N PRO A 488 -10.48 -14.56 -4.72
CA PRO A 488 -10.04 -13.21 -5.08
C PRO A 488 -11.09 -12.12 -4.86
N ARG A 489 -12.33 -12.46 -4.47
CA ARG A 489 -13.41 -11.48 -4.26
C ARG A 489 -13.20 -10.68 -2.98
N VAL A 490 -13.38 -9.36 -3.06
CA VAL A 490 -13.12 -8.40 -1.99
C VAL A 490 -14.43 -7.71 -1.60
N TYR A 491 -14.98 -8.06 -0.45
CA TYR A 491 -16.17 -7.39 0.12
C TYR A 491 -15.82 -6.35 1.16
N PHE A 492 -14.63 -6.47 1.77
CA PHE A 492 -14.11 -5.59 2.80
C PHE A 492 -12.80 -4.99 2.32
N GLY A 493 -12.66 -3.67 2.40
CA GLY A 493 -11.49 -2.95 1.91
C GLY A 493 -11.68 -1.43 2.00
N PRO A 494 -10.58 -0.67 2.05
CA PRO A 494 -10.61 0.78 2.26
C PRO A 494 -11.29 1.54 1.11
N VAL A 495 -11.09 1.13 -0.14
CA VAL A 495 -11.73 1.79 -1.30
C VAL A 495 -13.22 1.49 -1.36
N ILE A 496 -13.62 0.26 -1.03
CA ILE A 496 -15.03 -0.13 -0.98
C ILE A 496 -15.82 0.67 0.06
N ALA A 497 -15.16 1.00 1.17
CA ALA A 497 -15.75 1.70 2.30
C ALA A 497 -15.72 3.24 2.17
N ASP A 498 -14.86 3.79 1.31
CA ASP A 498 -14.74 5.23 1.04
C ASP A 498 -15.90 5.76 0.17
N THR A 499 -17.12 5.65 0.69
CA THR A 499 -18.32 6.19 0.05
C THR A 499 -19.39 6.56 1.06
N SER A 500 -20.31 7.44 0.66
CA SER A 500 -21.50 7.72 1.47
C SER A 500 -22.41 6.49 1.55
N ALA A 501 -22.86 6.16 2.77
CA ALA A 501 -23.71 5.00 3.05
C ALA A 501 -23.07 3.65 2.67
N ASP A 502 -21.93 3.35 3.30
CA ASP A 502 -21.19 2.09 3.15
C ASP A 502 -21.99 0.86 3.64
N TYR A 503 -22.65 0.16 2.71
CA TYR A 503 -23.17 -1.19 2.93
C TYR A 503 -23.47 -1.94 1.62
N ALA A 504 -23.52 -3.28 1.72
CA ALA A 504 -24.01 -4.18 0.69
C ALA A 504 -25.01 -5.18 1.29
N ILE A 505 -26.01 -5.56 0.51
CA ILE A 505 -26.99 -6.60 0.86
C ILE A 505 -26.70 -7.80 -0.03
N VAL A 506 -26.37 -8.91 0.62
CA VAL A 506 -25.91 -10.14 -0.03
C VAL A 506 -26.84 -11.31 0.30
N GLY A 507 -26.69 -12.40 -0.44
CA GLY A 507 -27.47 -13.62 -0.26
C GLY A 507 -28.64 -13.74 -1.24
N LYS A 508 -29.07 -14.98 -1.45
CA LYS A 508 -30.07 -15.33 -2.47
C LYS A 508 -31.52 -15.12 -2.00
N ASN A 509 -32.37 -14.68 -2.91
CA ASN A 509 -33.82 -14.77 -2.80
C ASN A 509 -34.37 -15.62 -3.97
N GLY A 510 -34.77 -16.86 -3.69
CA GLY A 510 -34.98 -17.90 -4.71
C GLY A 510 -33.67 -18.57 -5.15
N ASP A 511 -33.63 -19.06 -6.39
CA ASP A 511 -32.48 -19.79 -6.99
C ASP A 511 -31.71 -18.96 -8.03
N VAL A 512 -31.67 -17.63 -7.87
CA VAL A 512 -31.01 -16.72 -8.82
C VAL A 512 -29.85 -15.99 -8.14
N ASP A 513 -28.66 -16.15 -8.71
CA ASP A 513 -27.47 -15.37 -8.35
C ASP A 513 -27.64 -13.92 -8.82
N ARG A 514 -27.25 -12.96 -7.97
CA ARG A 514 -27.57 -11.55 -8.20
C ARG A 514 -26.36 -10.63 -8.23
N GLU A 515 -25.30 -10.98 -7.53
CA GLU A 515 -24.12 -10.13 -7.40
C GLU A 515 -23.30 -10.25 -8.68
N TYR A 516 -22.90 -9.13 -9.27
CA TYR A 516 -22.04 -9.13 -10.45
C TYR A 516 -20.71 -9.81 -10.12
N ASP A 517 -20.22 -10.72 -10.96
CA ASP A 517 -18.96 -11.45 -10.72
C ASP A 517 -17.98 -11.34 -11.89
N TYR A 518 -18.38 -11.85 -13.06
CA TYR A 518 -17.61 -11.75 -14.29
C TYR A 518 -18.52 -11.81 -15.50
N GLU A 519 -17.99 -11.44 -16.66
CA GLU A 519 -18.72 -11.48 -17.93
C GLU A 519 -17.99 -12.40 -18.90
N THR A 520 -18.77 -13.12 -19.71
CA THR A 520 -18.29 -13.72 -20.95
C THR A 520 -18.65 -12.80 -22.12
N ASN A 521 -18.27 -13.18 -23.33
CA ASN A 521 -18.65 -12.43 -24.53
C ASN A 521 -20.17 -12.41 -24.78
N THR A 522 -20.94 -13.29 -24.14
CA THR A 522 -22.37 -13.50 -24.39
C THR A 522 -23.25 -13.21 -23.19
N ASP A 523 -22.76 -13.43 -21.96
CA ASP A 523 -23.56 -13.33 -20.75
C ASP A 523 -22.79 -12.66 -19.60
N THR A 524 -23.51 -11.89 -18.79
CA THR A 524 -23.07 -11.56 -17.43
C THR A 524 -23.35 -12.74 -16.51
N LYS A 525 -22.32 -13.19 -15.78
CA LYS A 525 -22.43 -14.22 -14.76
C LYS A 525 -22.45 -13.56 -13.39
N ASN A 526 -23.39 -14.01 -12.59
CA ASN A 526 -23.60 -13.52 -11.24
C ASN A 526 -23.09 -14.55 -10.23
N TYR A 527 -22.91 -14.08 -9.00
CA TYR A 527 -22.48 -14.83 -7.85
C TYR A 527 -23.43 -14.60 -6.68
N THR A 528 -23.37 -15.51 -5.71
CA THR A 528 -24.00 -15.34 -4.41
C THR A 528 -22.93 -15.49 -3.34
N TYR A 529 -22.78 -14.46 -2.50
CA TYR A 529 -21.91 -14.49 -1.35
C TYR A 529 -22.20 -15.70 -0.44
N SER A 530 -21.15 -16.47 -0.18
CA SER A 530 -21.18 -17.70 0.62
C SER A 530 -20.43 -17.56 1.96
N GLY A 531 -19.88 -16.38 2.23
CA GLY A 531 -19.12 -16.13 3.45
C GLY A 531 -19.97 -16.11 4.71
N THR A 532 -19.30 -16.34 5.84
CA THR A 532 -19.92 -16.34 7.17
C THR A 532 -20.38 -14.96 7.59
N GLY A 533 -19.65 -13.91 7.16
CA GLY A 533 -19.90 -12.55 7.60
C GLY A 533 -21.25 -11.95 7.19
N GLY A 534 -21.64 -10.88 7.88
CA GLY A 534 -22.86 -10.11 7.65
C GLY A 534 -24.00 -10.36 8.65
N VAL A 535 -24.73 -9.29 8.97
CA VAL A 535 -25.88 -9.36 9.89
C VAL A 535 -27.13 -9.83 9.13
N PRO A 536 -27.85 -10.86 9.60
CA PRO A 536 -29.07 -11.32 8.93
C PRO A 536 -30.18 -10.25 8.94
N ILE A 537 -30.75 -9.96 7.76
CA ILE A 537 -31.84 -8.99 7.58
C ILE A 537 -33.11 -9.61 6.99
N GLY A 538 -33.23 -10.93 7.04
CA GLY A 538 -34.36 -11.64 6.45
C GLY A 538 -35.71 -11.29 7.08
N ASN A 539 -35.75 -10.96 8.39
CA ASN A 539 -36.98 -10.66 9.11
C ASN A 539 -37.36 -9.16 9.09
N TRP A 540 -38.66 -8.88 9.23
CA TRP A 540 -39.21 -7.51 9.20
C TRP A 540 -38.71 -6.57 10.30
N LEU A 541 -38.33 -7.10 11.47
CA LEU A 541 -37.78 -6.28 12.55
C LEU A 541 -36.40 -5.75 12.19
N ALA A 542 -35.50 -6.62 11.71
CA ALA A 542 -34.17 -6.26 11.25
C ALA A 542 -34.26 -5.26 10.10
N ARG A 543 -35.15 -5.49 9.12
CA ARG A 543 -35.40 -4.54 8.02
C ARG A 543 -35.84 -3.16 8.52
N THR A 544 -36.74 -3.10 9.51
CA THR A 544 -37.19 -1.83 10.11
C THR A 544 -36.05 -1.09 10.81
N VAL A 545 -35.19 -1.82 11.53
CA VAL A 545 -34.02 -1.26 12.22
C VAL A 545 -33.03 -0.68 11.21
N PHE A 546 -32.68 -1.43 10.16
CA PHE A 546 -31.74 -0.96 9.13
C PHE A 546 -32.33 0.15 8.25
N ALA A 547 -33.64 0.11 7.99
CA ALA A 547 -34.36 1.22 7.34
C ALA A 547 -34.24 2.51 8.15
N ALA A 548 -34.32 2.43 9.48
CA ALA A 548 -34.14 3.58 10.36
C ALA A 548 -32.66 4.04 10.44
N LYS A 549 -31.70 3.10 10.50
CA LYS A 549 -30.25 3.38 10.56
C LYS A 549 -29.76 4.13 9.33
N PHE A 550 -30.12 3.66 8.14
CA PHE A 550 -29.68 4.24 6.86
C PHE A 550 -30.68 5.26 6.28
N ALA A 551 -31.78 5.54 7.00
CA ALA A 551 -32.88 6.38 6.54
C ALA A 551 -33.41 5.98 5.14
N GLU A 552 -33.52 4.67 4.89
CA GLU A 552 -33.78 4.11 3.57
C GLU A 552 -35.00 3.16 3.59
N ARG A 553 -36.00 3.48 2.77
CA ARG A 553 -37.29 2.76 2.70
C ARG A 553 -37.18 1.43 1.95
N ASN A 554 -36.20 1.29 1.07
CA ASN A 554 -36.06 0.10 0.23
C ASN A 554 -35.76 -1.18 1.04
N PHE A 555 -35.22 -1.06 2.26
CA PHE A 555 -35.11 -2.17 3.21
C PHE A 555 -36.46 -2.83 3.52
N LEU A 556 -37.55 -2.06 3.51
CA LEU A 556 -38.90 -2.55 3.80
C LEU A 556 -39.67 -2.93 2.53
N LEU A 557 -39.43 -2.21 1.43
CA LEU A 557 -40.28 -2.29 0.23
C LEU A 557 -39.69 -3.16 -0.89
N SER A 558 -38.39 -3.48 -0.84
CA SER A 558 -37.74 -4.22 -1.92
C SER A 558 -37.91 -5.73 -1.77
N ASN A 559 -38.38 -6.38 -2.83
CA ASN A 559 -38.52 -7.84 -2.91
C ASN A 559 -37.18 -8.56 -3.12
N VAL A 560 -36.07 -7.84 -3.25
CA VAL A 560 -34.74 -8.45 -3.42
C VAL A 560 -34.19 -9.02 -2.11
N ILE A 561 -34.67 -8.51 -0.97
CA ILE A 561 -34.28 -8.98 0.35
C ILE A 561 -35.13 -10.21 0.68
N GLY A 562 -34.49 -11.38 0.76
CA GLY A 562 -35.11 -12.66 1.11
C GLY A 562 -34.84 -13.06 2.57
N GLU A 563 -35.26 -14.26 2.96
CA GLU A 563 -35.04 -14.78 4.32
C GLU A 563 -33.55 -15.01 4.65
N ASN A 564 -32.75 -15.33 3.64
CA ASN A 564 -31.31 -15.62 3.78
C ASN A 564 -30.42 -14.38 3.52
N SER A 565 -31.01 -13.20 3.32
CA SER A 565 -30.24 -11.99 3.03
C SER A 565 -29.49 -11.49 4.27
N LYS A 566 -28.24 -11.07 4.05
CA LYS A 566 -27.39 -10.43 5.06
C LYS A 566 -27.01 -9.02 4.61
N ILE A 567 -26.75 -8.15 5.57
CA ILE A 567 -26.15 -6.83 5.32
C ILE A 567 -24.69 -6.83 5.77
N LEU A 568 -23.81 -6.37 4.90
CA LEU A 568 -22.40 -6.09 5.14
C LEU A 568 -22.25 -4.57 5.28
N PHE A 569 -21.69 -4.08 6.38
CA PHE A 569 -21.44 -2.67 6.64
C PHE A 569 -20.26 -2.52 7.61
N ASN A 570 -19.75 -1.29 7.75
CA ASN A 570 -18.44 -1.01 8.33
C ASN A 570 -17.39 -1.85 7.60
N ARG A 571 -17.21 -1.60 6.30
CA ARG A 571 -16.40 -2.47 5.43
C ARG A 571 -14.92 -2.08 5.40
N ASP A 572 -14.55 -0.98 6.04
CA ASP A 572 -13.17 -0.52 6.20
C ASP A 572 -12.40 -1.41 7.20
N PRO A 573 -11.29 -2.07 6.79
CA PRO A 573 -10.52 -2.94 7.68
C PRO A 573 -10.00 -2.27 8.96
N ALA A 574 -9.54 -1.01 8.89
CA ALA A 574 -8.98 -0.29 10.03
C ALA A 574 -10.07 0.10 11.04
N GLU A 575 -11.18 0.69 10.57
CA GLU A 575 -12.31 1.04 11.43
C GLU A 575 -12.91 -0.18 12.14
N ARG A 576 -12.93 -1.34 11.48
CA ARG A 576 -13.39 -2.61 12.08
C ARG A 576 -12.49 -3.04 13.23
N VAL A 577 -11.17 -2.96 13.04
CA VAL A 577 -10.18 -3.28 14.08
C VAL A 577 -10.30 -2.30 15.25
N GLU A 578 -10.38 -1.00 14.99
CA GLU A 578 -10.58 0.03 16.03
C GLU A 578 -11.89 -0.18 16.80
N ALA A 579 -12.96 -0.61 16.14
CA ALA A 579 -14.23 -0.88 16.80
C ALA A 579 -14.16 -2.09 17.75
N VAL A 580 -13.50 -3.20 17.35
CA VAL A 580 -13.36 -4.38 18.22
C VAL A 580 -12.28 -4.22 19.29
N ALA A 581 -11.34 -3.30 19.09
CA ALA A 581 -10.27 -2.98 20.03
C ALA A 581 -10.12 -1.46 20.20
N PRO A 582 -11.09 -0.76 20.85
CA PRO A 582 -11.13 0.71 20.96
C PRO A 582 -10.04 1.31 21.87
N TRP A 583 -9.14 0.46 22.36
CA TRP A 583 -8.00 0.78 23.20
C TRP A 583 -6.67 0.77 22.42
N LEU A 584 -6.68 0.25 21.19
CA LEU A 584 -5.56 0.33 20.26
C LEU A 584 -5.60 1.64 19.48
N THR A 585 -4.42 2.11 19.10
CA THR A 585 -4.26 3.08 18.00
C THR A 585 -3.83 2.28 16.79
N THR A 586 -4.53 2.34 15.66
CA THR A 586 -4.08 1.64 14.45
C THR A 586 -3.08 2.49 13.67
N ASP A 587 -2.24 1.82 12.89
CA ASP A 587 -1.41 2.46 11.87
C ASP A 587 -2.29 3.08 10.77
N THR A 588 -1.79 4.16 10.16
CA THR A 588 -2.47 4.84 9.07
C THR A 588 -2.56 3.98 7.79
N SER A 589 -1.60 3.07 7.56
CA SER A 589 -1.56 2.21 6.37
C SER A 589 -2.09 0.80 6.66
N VAL A 590 -3.01 0.33 5.82
CA VAL A 590 -3.43 -1.08 5.75
C VAL A 590 -2.91 -1.71 4.47
N TYR A 591 -2.54 -2.99 4.51
CA TYR A 591 -1.99 -3.66 3.34
C TYR A 591 -2.58 -5.04 3.10
N PRO A 592 -2.83 -5.40 1.82
CA PRO A 592 -3.33 -6.72 1.47
C PRO A 592 -2.17 -7.71 1.34
N ALA A 593 -2.39 -8.94 1.78
CA ALA A 593 -1.48 -10.07 1.58
C ALA A 593 -2.27 -11.35 1.26
N ILE A 594 -1.63 -12.30 0.58
CA ILE A 594 -2.16 -13.64 0.38
C ILE A 594 -1.64 -14.51 1.53
N VAL A 595 -2.55 -15.01 2.37
CA VAL A 595 -2.22 -15.85 3.52
C VAL A 595 -3.17 -17.04 3.54
N ASN A 596 -2.64 -18.26 3.58
CA ASN A 596 -3.37 -19.52 3.54
C ASN A 596 -4.35 -19.57 2.35
N LYS A 597 -3.91 -19.11 1.17
CA LYS A 597 -4.71 -18.99 -0.07
C LYS A 597 -5.93 -18.07 0.02
N ARG A 598 -5.98 -17.19 1.01
CA ARG A 598 -7.01 -16.16 1.16
C ARG A 598 -6.37 -14.79 1.15
N MET A 599 -7.12 -13.79 0.71
CA MET A 599 -6.70 -12.40 0.81
C MET A 599 -7.08 -11.85 2.18
N VAL A 600 -6.08 -11.33 2.91
CA VAL A 600 -6.28 -10.69 4.20
C VAL A 600 -5.69 -9.29 4.19
N TRP A 601 -6.37 -8.37 4.85
CA TRP A 601 -5.84 -7.07 5.22
C TRP A 601 -5.12 -7.19 6.55
N ILE A 602 -3.87 -6.74 6.61
CA ILE A 602 -3.11 -6.68 7.86
C ILE A 602 -3.16 -5.24 8.37
N VAL A 603 -3.50 -5.09 9.65
CA VAL A 603 -3.61 -3.81 10.36
C VAL A 603 -2.73 -3.86 11.60
N ASP A 604 -1.85 -2.89 11.74
CA ASP A 604 -0.92 -2.79 12.86
C ASP A 604 -1.55 -1.99 14.01
N GLY A 605 -1.47 -2.51 15.24
CA GLY A 605 -2.13 -1.94 16.42
C GLY A 605 -1.16 -1.62 17.56
N TYR A 606 -1.25 -0.40 18.06
CA TYR A 606 -0.39 0.15 19.11
C TYR A 606 -1.10 0.30 20.45
N THR A 607 -0.44 -0.10 21.54
CA THR A 607 -0.79 0.39 22.87
C THR A 607 -0.03 1.68 23.16
N THR A 608 -0.71 2.65 23.78
CA THR A 608 -0.15 3.99 24.05
C THR A 608 -0.46 4.46 25.46
N LEU A 609 0.46 5.20 26.10
CA LEU A 609 0.21 5.94 27.34
C LEU A 609 0.71 7.39 27.22
N ASP A 610 0.14 8.31 28.00
CA ASP A 610 0.48 9.74 28.02
C ASP A 610 1.26 10.16 29.28
N ASN A 611 1.51 9.23 30.20
CA ASN A 611 1.97 9.49 31.57
C ASN A 611 3.16 8.61 32.00
N TYR A 612 4.00 8.15 31.08
CA TYR A 612 5.21 7.40 31.40
C TYR A 612 6.27 8.34 32.02
N PRO A 613 6.72 8.13 33.28
CA PRO A 613 7.66 9.02 33.95
C PRO A 613 8.97 9.23 33.18
N TYR A 614 9.42 10.48 33.07
CA TYR A 614 10.65 10.93 32.40
C TYR A 614 10.72 10.70 30.87
N SER A 615 9.74 10.02 30.28
CA SER A 615 9.73 9.77 28.84
C SER A 615 9.25 10.97 28.04
N GLU A 616 9.85 11.21 26.88
CA GLU A 616 9.49 12.33 26.01
C GLU A 616 8.05 12.24 25.52
N LEU A 617 7.29 13.32 25.73
CA LEU A 617 5.93 13.45 25.24
C LEU A 617 5.94 13.87 23.77
N THR A 618 5.51 12.96 22.90
CA THR A 618 5.50 13.14 21.45
C THR A 618 4.07 13.25 20.93
N THR A 619 3.83 14.21 20.03
CA THR A 619 2.56 14.32 19.31
C THR A 619 2.60 13.44 18.07
N LEU A 620 1.69 12.46 17.97
CA LEU A 620 1.71 11.46 16.89
C LEU A 620 1.62 12.10 15.50
N SER A 621 0.68 13.03 15.26
CA SER A 621 0.49 13.67 13.95
C SER A 621 1.74 14.38 13.43
N SER A 622 2.47 15.10 14.29
CA SER A 622 3.71 15.77 13.91
C SER A 622 4.88 14.82 13.70
N ALA A 623 4.87 13.66 14.37
CA ALA A 623 5.94 12.67 14.28
C ALA A 623 5.78 11.72 13.10
N THR A 624 4.55 11.54 12.59
CA THR A 624 4.26 10.70 11.42
C THR A 624 4.20 11.47 10.09
N ALA A 625 4.09 12.79 10.13
CA ALA A 625 4.01 13.63 8.94
C ALA A 625 5.19 13.44 7.96
N ASP A 626 4.88 13.17 6.69
CA ASP A 626 5.82 13.06 5.58
C ASP A 626 5.21 13.56 4.25
N SER A 627 5.82 13.26 3.11
CA SER A 627 5.34 13.69 1.78
C SER A 627 4.25 12.80 1.18
N ASN A 628 4.05 11.58 1.69
CA ASN A 628 3.01 10.65 1.23
C ASN A 628 1.69 10.90 1.95
N GLU A 629 1.76 11.33 3.22
CA GLU A 629 0.60 11.77 3.98
C GLU A 629 0.15 13.16 3.48
N VAL A 630 -0.68 13.18 2.42
CA VAL A 630 -1.47 14.38 2.07
C VAL A 630 -2.16 14.82 3.35
N ALA A 631 -1.91 16.05 3.79
CA ALA A 631 -2.41 16.63 5.02
C ALA A 631 -3.92 16.42 5.17
N VAL A 632 -4.33 15.28 5.70
CA VAL A 632 -5.70 15.02 6.08
C VAL A 632 -5.93 15.99 7.22
N ASN A 633 -6.83 16.95 7.01
CA ASN A 633 -7.41 17.76 8.07
C ASN A 633 -8.14 16.80 9.03
N ARG A 634 -7.40 16.06 9.86
CA ARG A 634 -7.95 15.31 10.98
C ARG A 634 -8.42 16.38 11.94
N LEU A 635 -9.72 16.68 11.90
CA LEU A 635 -10.45 17.48 12.89
C LEU A 635 -10.39 16.86 14.30
N ALA A 636 -9.67 15.75 14.48
CA ALA A 636 -9.39 15.10 15.76
C ALA A 636 -8.26 15.82 16.51
N PRO A 637 -8.37 16.00 17.84
CA PRO A 637 -7.31 16.57 18.64
C PRO A 637 -6.06 15.69 18.60
N ASP A 638 -4.90 16.33 18.44
CA ASP A 638 -3.58 15.69 18.46
C ASP A 638 -3.40 14.81 19.71
N LYS A 639 -3.25 13.50 19.49
CA LYS A 639 -2.97 12.53 20.56
C LYS A 639 -1.49 12.61 20.93
N GLN A 640 -1.22 12.94 22.19
CA GLN A 640 0.13 12.93 22.77
C GLN A 640 0.40 11.60 23.47
N VAL A 641 1.58 11.06 23.26
CA VAL A 641 2.02 9.80 23.84
C VAL A 641 3.42 9.96 24.43
N SER A 642 3.70 9.23 25.50
CA SER A 642 5.02 9.09 26.14
C SER A 642 5.47 7.62 26.17
N TYR A 643 4.64 6.71 25.65
CA TYR A 643 4.88 5.28 25.55
C TYR A 643 4.13 4.76 24.32
N ILE A 644 4.78 3.91 23.54
CA ILE A 644 4.17 3.21 22.41
C ILE A 644 4.84 1.85 22.18
N ARG A 645 4.02 0.84 21.91
CA ARG A 645 4.45 -0.52 21.56
C ARG A 645 3.64 -1.08 20.41
N ASN A 646 4.31 -1.82 19.53
CA ASN A 646 3.70 -2.66 18.49
C ASN A 646 3.16 -3.93 19.15
N SER A 647 2.05 -3.79 19.86
CA SER A 647 1.54 -4.82 20.76
C SER A 647 0.62 -5.81 20.06
N VAL A 648 -0.09 -5.41 19.01
CA VAL A 648 -1.09 -6.25 18.34
C VAL A 648 -0.91 -6.21 16.82
N LYS A 649 -1.01 -7.38 16.17
CA LYS A 649 -1.25 -7.51 14.74
C LYS A 649 -2.69 -7.96 14.53
N ALA A 650 -3.43 -7.26 13.68
CA ALA A 650 -4.79 -7.64 13.33
C ALA A 650 -4.87 -8.07 11.87
N THR A 651 -5.71 -9.06 11.59
CA THR A 651 -6.05 -9.47 10.23
C THR A 651 -7.55 -9.34 10.01
N VAL A 652 -7.95 -8.79 8.87
CA VAL A 652 -9.34 -8.75 8.40
C VAL A 652 -9.42 -9.51 7.09
N ASP A 653 -10.22 -10.58 7.05
CA ASP A 653 -10.43 -11.33 5.81
C ASP A 653 -11.15 -10.46 4.77
N ALA A 654 -10.59 -10.34 3.56
CA ALA A 654 -11.14 -9.47 2.53
C ALA A 654 -12.49 -9.96 1.99
N TYR A 655 -12.81 -11.25 2.12
CA TYR A 655 -14.04 -11.86 1.63
C TYR A 655 -15.14 -11.82 2.69
N ASP A 656 -14.89 -12.33 3.91
CA ASP A 656 -15.93 -12.43 4.95
C ASP A 656 -15.83 -11.42 6.10
N GLY A 657 -14.77 -10.62 6.15
CA GLY A 657 -14.59 -9.59 7.15
C GLY A 657 -14.24 -10.13 8.54
N THR A 658 -13.87 -11.39 8.69
CA THR A 658 -13.49 -11.93 10.00
C THR A 658 -12.29 -11.17 10.56
N VAL A 659 -12.41 -10.63 11.78
CA VAL A 659 -11.32 -9.91 12.47
C VAL A 659 -10.64 -10.85 13.47
N THR A 660 -9.32 -11.00 13.34
CA THR A 660 -8.52 -11.72 14.34
C THR A 660 -7.41 -10.80 14.85
N LEU A 661 -7.30 -10.69 16.18
CA LEU A 661 -6.25 -9.94 16.86
C LEU A 661 -5.21 -10.93 17.41
N TYR A 662 -3.93 -10.68 17.16
CA TYR A 662 -2.80 -11.48 17.65
C TYR A 662 -1.89 -10.60 18.51
N ALA A 663 -1.50 -11.10 19.68
CA ALA A 663 -0.47 -10.47 20.50
C ALA A 663 0.89 -10.57 19.80
N GLN A 664 1.57 -9.45 19.62
CA GLN A 664 2.91 -9.38 19.02
C GLN A 664 4.01 -9.19 20.07
N ASP A 665 3.73 -8.34 21.07
CA ASP A 665 4.55 -8.12 22.26
C ASP A 665 3.81 -8.63 23.49
N GLU A 666 4.01 -9.92 23.81
CA GLU A 666 3.40 -10.56 24.99
C GLU A 666 4.01 -10.06 26.32
N THR A 667 5.07 -9.25 26.28
CA THR A 667 5.69 -8.69 27.48
C THR A 667 5.06 -7.37 27.91
N ASP A 668 4.39 -6.67 26.99
CA ASP A 668 3.77 -5.36 27.21
C ASP A 668 2.73 -5.36 28.36
N PRO A 669 2.99 -4.63 29.47
CA PRO A 669 2.07 -4.52 30.60
C PRO A 669 0.72 -3.87 30.24
N VAL A 670 0.71 -2.97 29.24
CA VAL A 670 -0.51 -2.28 28.80
C VAL A 670 -1.42 -3.25 28.04
N LEU A 671 -0.85 -4.04 27.13
CA LEU A 671 -1.59 -5.12 26.46
C LEU A 671 -2.15 -6.13 27.47
N LYS A 672 -1.36 -6.56 28.46
CA LYS A 672 -1.82 -7.49 29.50
C LYS A 672 -3.03 -6.97 30.28
N ALA A 673 -3.04 -5.67 30.60
CA ALA A 673 -4.18 -5.03 31.24
C ALA A 673 -5.43 -5.11 30.34
N TRP A 674 -5.29 -4.82 29.05
CA TRP A 674 -6.41 -4.89 28.10
C TRP A 674 -6.90 -6.31 27.81
N MET A 675 -6.01 -7.29 27.73
CA MET A 675 -6.36 -8.71 27.62
C MET A 675 -7.10 -9.21 28.87
N SER A 676 -6.82 -8.62 30.04
CA SER A 676 -7.55 -8.91 31.27
C SER A 676 -8.95 -8.28 31.29
N VAL A 677 -9.11 -7.08 30.72
CA VAL A 677 -10.43 -6.44 30.55
C VAL A 677 -11.30 -7.18 29.54
N PHE A 678 -10.70 -7.68 28.45
CA PHE A 678 -11.38 -8.37 27.36
C PHE A 678 -10.81 -9.78 27.15
N PRO A 679 -11.09 -10.74 28.04
CA PRO A 679 -10.53 -12.08 27.92
C PRO A 679 -10.99 -12.78 26.64
N GLY A 680 -10.05 -13.42 25.94
CA GLY A 680 -10.31 -14.23 24.73
C GLY A 680 -10.46 -13.44 23.43
N THR A 681 -10.25 -12.12 23.43
CA THR A 681 -10.34 -11.29 22.21
C THR A 681 -9.02 -11.20 21.44
N VAL A 682 -7.89 -11.39 22.13
CA VAL A 682 -6.55 -11.38 21.52
C VAL A 682 -5.95 -12.79 21.64
N LYS A 683 -5.54 -13.35 20.50
CA LYS A 683 -4.87 -14.65 20.42
C LYS A 683 -3.38 -14.51 20.77
N PRO A 684 -2.74 -15.57 21.31
CA PRO A 684 -1.31 -15.55 21.56
C PRO A 684 -0.50 -15.46 20.26
N LYS A 685 0.75 -15.02 20.37
CA LYS A 685 1.65 -14.89 19.21
C LYS A 685 1.87 -16.20 18.48
N SER A 686 1.85 -17.32 19.21
CA SER A 686 2.00 -18.68 18.67
C SER A 686 0.92 -19.09 17.65
N ASP A 687 -0.23 -18.40 17.65
CA ASP A 687 -1.33 -18.69 16.72
C ASP A 687 -1.16 -17.99 15.37
N ILE A 688 -0.17 -17.10 15.23
CA ILE A 688 0.20 -16.49 13.94
C ILE A 688 0.81 -17.60 13.08
N SER A 689 0.19 -17.90 11.93
CA SER A 689 0.73 -18.92 11.01
C SER A 689 2.10 -18.48 10.46
N PRO A 690 3.01 -19.41 10.10
CA PRO A 690 4.29 -19.06 9.49
C PRO A 690 4.14 -18.20 8.22
N GLU A 691 3.11 -18.47 7.42
CA GLU A 691 2.78 -17.68 6.23
C GLU A 691 2.36 -16.25 6.61
N LEU A 692 1.47 -16.07 7.60
CA LEU A 692 1.10 -14.73 8.07
C LEU A 692 2.32 -13.99 8.64
N GLN A 693 3.15 -14.68 9.42
CA GLN A 693 4.35 -14.12 10.02
C GLN A 693 5.34 -13.62 8.95
N ALA A 694 5.41 -14.30 7.80
CA ALA A 694 6.22 -13.90 6.66
C ALA A 694 5.70 -12.67 5.92
N HIS A 695 4.46 -12.22 6.18
CA HIS A 695 3.90 -10.99 5.60
C HIS A 695 3.85 -9.82 6.59
N LEU A 696 4.11 -10.06 7.88
CA LEU A 696 4.12 -8.99 8.87
C LEU A 696 5.23 -7.98 8.55
N ARG A 697 4.86 -6.70 8.54
CA ARG A 697 5.76 -5.57 8.35
C ARG A 697 6.09 -4.91 9.68
N TYR A 698 7.26 -4.28 9.76
CA TYR A 698 7.55 -3.37 10.86
C TYR A 698 6.73 -2.08 10.65
N PRO A 699 5.85 -1.68 11.60
CA PRO A 699 4.87 -0.63 11.34
C PRO A 699 5.49 0.72 11.00
N GLU A 700 4.89 1.43 10.04
CA GLU A 700 5.45 2.65 9.50
C GLU A 700 5.33 3.82 10.49
N ASP A 701 4.16 4.01 11.10
CA ASP A 701 3.92 5.12 12.04
C ASP A 701 4.79 4.99 13.30
N LEU A 702 4.94 3.77 13.83
CA LEU A 702 5.86 3.52 14.94
C LEU A 702 7.31 3.82 14.55
N PHE A 703 7.74 3.38 13.37
CA PHE A 703 9.09 3.64 12.90
C PHE A 703 9.34 5.14 12.69
N LYS A 704 8.36 5.89 12.18
CA LYS A 704 8.42 7.36 12.05
C LYS A 704 8.61 8.04 13.42
N VAL A 705 7.85 7.63 14.44
CA VAL A 705 8.01 8.11 15.83
C VAL A 705 9.39 7.76 16.38
N GLN A 706 9.83 6.51 16.24
CA GLN A 706 11.14 6.03 16.71
C GLN A 706 12.30 6.74 16.01
N ARG A 707 12.23 6.90 14.69
CA ARG A 707 13.17 7.66 13.86
C ARG A 707 13.28 9.11 14.34
N SER A 708 12.15 9.76 14.58
CA SER A 708 12.11 11.14 15.09
C SER A 708 12.80 11.25 16.45
N LEU A 709 12.53 10.33 17.37
CA LEU A 709 13.18 10.29 18.67
C LEU A 709 14.67 9.95 18.58
N LEU A 710 15.07 9.02 17.72
CA LEU A 710 16.47 8.65 17.48
C LEU A 710 17.32 9.86 17.05
N THR A 711 16.74 10.88 16.42
CA THR A 711 17.50 12.10 16.06
C THR A 711 18.16 12.80 17.26
N LYS A 712 17.60 12.63 18.46
CA LYS A 712 18.12 13.22 19.71
C LYS A 712 18.59 12.16 20.71
N TYR A 713 17.79 11.10 20.89
CA TYR A 713 17.97 10.10 21.94
C TYR A 713 18.97 8.98 21.60
N HIS A 714 19.65 9.07 20.44
CA HIS A 714 20.86 8.29 20.20
C HIS A 714 22.06 8.81 21.02
N VAL A 715 22.05 10.10 21.42
CA VAL A 715 23.06 10.69 22.29
C VAL A 715 22.78 10.25 23.73
N ASP A 716 23.72 9.51 24.31
CA ASP A 716 23.63 8.95 25.66
C ASP A 716 24.27 9.85 26.74
N ASP A 717 25.21 10.72 26.35
CA ASP A 717 25.83 11.69 27.24
C ASP A 717 24.89 12.89 27.56
N PRO A 718 24.53 13.11 28.84
CA PRO A 718 23.59 14.17 29.21
C PRO A 718 24.08 15.60 28.96
N VAL A 719 25.40 15.82 29.00
CA VAL A 719 25.99 17.15 28.78
C VAL A 719 25.93 17.49 27.30
N LYS A 720 26.30 16.55 26.42
CA LYS A 720 26.15 16.68 24.97
C LYS A 720 24.69 16.89 24.57
N PHE A 721 23.79 16.11 25.17
CA PHE A 721 22.35 16.22 24.93
C PHE A 721 21.85 17.63 25.29
N PHE A 722 22.28 18.17 26.44
CA PHE A 722 21.91 19.53 26.86
C PHE A 722 22.41 20.62 25.91
N THR A 723 23.61 20.45 25.33
CA THR A 723 24.18 21.41 24.37
C THR A 723 23.72 21.19 22.93
N ASN A 724 22.79 20.26 22.68
CA ASN A 724 22.34 19.82 21.34
C ASN A 724 23.51 19.39 20.43
N ALA A 725 24.56 18.82 21.02
CA ALA A 725 25.70 18.30 20.25
C ALA A 725 25.33 16.93 19.65
N ASP A 726 25.86 16.65 18.47
CA ASP A 726 25.73 15.39 17.74
C ASP A 726 24.30 14.99 17.32
N PHE A 727 23.31 15.88 17.45
CA PHE A 727 21.93 15.62 17.00
C PHE A 727 21.82 15.47 15.47
N TRP A 728 20.78 14.76 15.05
CA TRP A 728 20.43 14.54 13.64
C TRP A 728 19.10 15.23 13.28
N ASN A 729 18.71 15.16 12.01
CA ASN A 729 17.36 15.47 11.56
C ASN A 729 16.92 14.56 10.41
N VAL A 730 15.61 14.36 10.29
CA VAL A 730 15.05 13.69 9.11
C VAL A 730 15.22 14.62 7.90
N PRO A 731 15.73 14.13 6.75
CA PRO A 731 15.89 14.92 5.55
C PRO A 731 14.54 15.29 4.95
N LEU A 732 14.50 16.43 4.25
CA LEU A 732 13.36 16.77 3.39
C LEU A 732 13.32 15.82 2.19
N ASP A 733 12.12 15.57 1.67
CA ASP A 733 11.96 14.82 0.44
C ASP A 733 12.67 15.56 -0.73
N PRO A 734 13.59 14.90 -1.46
CA PRO A 734 14.26 15.51 -2.61
C PRO A 734 13.34 15.86 -3.79
N ASN A 735 12.11 15.33 -3.85
CA ASN A 735 11.21 15.58 -4.97
C ASN A 735 10.64 17.03 -4.94
N PRO A 736 10.79 17.83 -6.02
CA PRO A 736 10.50 19.28 -6.03
C PRO A 736 9.05 19.71 -5.69
N THR A 737 8.10 18.79 -5.59
CA THR A 737 6.70 19.10 -5.24
C THR A 737 6.36 18.97 -3.74
N ALA A 738 7.23 18.41 -2.91
CA ALA A 738 6.91 18.12 -1.50
C ALA A 738 7.74 18.96 -0.51
N SER A 739 7.09 19.88 0.20
CA SER A 739 7.67 20.67 1.30
C SER A 739 7.75 19.90 2.63
N SER A 740 7.90 18.57 2.59
CA SER A 740 7.75 17.67 3.75
C SER A 740 8.96 16.75 3.93
N TYR A 741 8.98 15.98 5.02
CA TYR A 741 10.03 15.01 5.32
C TYR A 741 9.95 13.80 4.39
N GLN A 742 11.11 13.19 4.13
CA GLN A 742 11.17 11.96 3.34
C GLN A 742 10.49 10.78 4.10
N PRO A 743 9.57 10.04 3.46
CA PRO A 743 8.96 8.86 4.06
C PRO A 743 10.00 7.74 4.23
N PRO A 744 9.80 6.82 5.17
CA PRO A 744 10.60 5.59 5.20
C PRO A 744 10.18 4.66 4.04
N PHE A 745 11.09 3.80 3.59
CA PHE A 745 10.84 2.90 2.46
C PHE A 745 11.02 1.43 2.83
N TYR A 746 10.01 0.61 2.54
CA TYR A 746 10.14 -0.84 2.51
C TYR A 746 10.96 -1.27 1.30
N ILE A 747 11.98 -2.09 1.53
CA ILE A 747 12.85 -2.65 0.50
C ILE A 747 13.24 -4.09 0.87
N VAL A 748 13.58 -4.89 -0.14
CA VAL A 748 14.41 -6.09 0.05
C VAL A 748 15.85 -5.71 -0.29
N ALA A 749 16.77 -5.94 0.64
CA ALA A 749 18.21 -5.72 0.44
C ALA A 749 19.02 -6.66 1.33
N LYS A 750 20.35 -6.52 1.34
CA LYS A 750 21.25 -7.23 2.25
C LYS A 750 20.79 -7.13 3.72
N ASP A 751 20.78 -8.25 4.45
CA ASP A 751 20.42 -8.32 5.87
C ASP A 751 21.43 -7.54 6.74
N LEU A 752 21.00 -6.37 7.20
CA LEU A 752 21.80 -5.52 8.07
C LEU A 752 21.80 -5.99 9.53
N VAL A 753 20.88 -6.84 9.97
CA VAL A 753 20.89 -7.36 11.34
C VAL A 753 21.92 -8.47 11.47
N ASN A 754 21.89 -9.47 10.58
CA ASN A 754 22.86 -10.57 10.60
C ASN A 754 24.19 -10.21 9.90
N ASN A 755 24.19 -9.14 9.09
CA ASN A 755 25.35 -8.66 8.34
C ASN A 755 25.92 -9.68 7.33
N ASP A 756 25.06 -10.47 6.70
CA ASP A 756 25.45 -11.46 5.70
C ASP A 756 24.91 -11.09 4.31
N GLY A 757 25.17 -11.92 3.31
CA GLY A 757 24.70 -11.70 1.93
C GLY A 757 23.25 -12.13 1.68
N SER A 758 22.47 -12.48 2.71
CA SER A 758 21.09 -12.92 2.55
C SER A 758 20.14 -11.74 2.31
N PRO A 759 19.06 -11.93 1.53
CA PRO A 759 18.04 -10.92 1.35
C PRO A 759 17.14 -10.82 2.58
N SER A 760 16.88 -9.60 3.01
CA SER A 760 16.04 -9.27 4.15
C SER A 760 15.05 -8.17 3.79
N PHE A 761 13.81 -8.30 4.25
CA PHE A 761 12.82 -7.24 4.06
C PHE A 761 12.82 -6.28 5.24
N GLN A 762 13.03 -5.01 4.93
CA GLN A 762 13.31 -3.99 5.93
C GLN A 762 12.69 -2.65 5.58
N LEU A 763 12.33 -1.89 6.63
CA LEU A 763 11.86 -0.52 6.54
C LEU A 763 13.03 0.42 6.83
N THR A 764 13.33 1.32 5.91
CA THR A 764 14.59 2.07 5.92
C THR A 764 14.39 3.57 5.88
N SER A 765 15.33 4.33 6.45
CA SER A 765 15.33 5.79 6.40
C SER A 765 16.74 6.37 6.56
N ALA A 766 17.01 7.45 5.83
CA ALA A 766 18.21 8.26 5.96
C ALA A 766 18.03 9.36 7.01
N LEU A 767 19.09 9.70 7.76
CA LEU A 767 19.14 10.81 8.72
C LEU A 767 20.35 11.70 8.44
N ASN A 768 20.13 13.01 8.42
CA ASN A 768 21.18 13.99 8.22
C ASN A 768 21.72 14.52 9.56
N TRP A 769 22.92 15.07 9.55
CA TRP A 769 23.43 15.87 10.67
C TRP A 769 22.54 17.09 10.89
N LEU A 770 22.22 17.42 12.15
CA LEU A 770 21.35 18.55 12.48
C LEU A 770 21.82 19.84 11.79
N GLN A 771 20.90 20.48 11.06
CA GLN A 771 21.14 21.72 10.29
C GLN A 771 22.21 21.60 9.19
N ARG A 772 22.49 20.38 8.72
CA ARG A 772 23.38 20.11 7.58
C ARG A 772 22.68 19.17 6.62
N GLU A 773 23.11 19.19 5.36
CA GLU A 773 22.55 18.34 4.30
C GLU A 773 23.43 17.09 4.05
N PHE A 774 24.32 16.77 4.99
CA PHE A 774 25.17 15.57 4.96
C PHE A 774 24.54 14.44 5.76
N LEU A 775 24.67 13.23 5.24
CA LEU A 775 24.16 12.01 5.85
C LEU A 775 24.94 11.68 7.13
N ALA A 776 24.23 11.50 8.24
CA ALA A 776 24.80 11.10 9.52
C ALA A 776 24.55 9.63 9.84
N ALA A 777 23.39 9.11 9.43
CA ALA A 777 23.05 7.72 9.67
C ALA A 777 22.08 7.15 8.62
N TYR A 778 22.16 5.83 8.44
CA TYR A 778 21.17 5.03 7.75
C TYR A 778 20.53 4.06 8.75
N VAL A 779 19.21 4.15 8.89
CA VAL A 779 18.44 3.36 9.86
C VAL A 779 17.60 2.33 9.12
N SER A 780 17.69 1.07 9.55
CA SER A 780 16.90 -0.03 9.03
C SER A 780 16.20 -0.79 10.15
N ALA A 781 14.90 -1.06 10.01
CA ALA A 781 14.13 -1.92 10.89
C ALA A 781 13.73 -3.21 10.16
N SER A 782 14.15 -4.36 10.68
CA SER A 782 13.84 -5.66 10.08
C SER A 782 12.36 -6.02 10.24
N SER A 783 11.77 -6.52 9.15
CA SER A 783 10.43 -7.13 9.14
C SER A 783 10.48 -8.66 9.03
N ASP A 784 11.67 -9.27 9.00
CA ASP A 784 11.80 -10.72 8.89
C ASP A 784 11.42 -11.46 10.17
N PRO A 785 10.81 -12.65 10.09
CA PRO A 785 10.31 -13.36 11.27
C PRO A 785 11.35 -13.58 12.38
N SER A 786 12.61 -13.89 12.02
CA SER A 786 13.70 -14.21 12.96
C SER A 786 14.30 -12.98 13.62
N THR A 787 14.34 -11.84 12.92
CA THR A 787 14.95 -10.59 13.37
C THR A 787 13.93 -9.46 13.53
N TYR A 788 12.64 -9.80 13.59
CA TYR A 788 11.53 -8.85 13.56
C TYR A 788 11.68 -7.75 14.61
N GLY A 789 11.64 -6.50 14.15
CA GLY A 789 11.72 -5.32 15.00
C GLY A 789 13.11 -4.97 15.51
N LYS A 790 14.17 -5.69 15.12
CA LYS A 790 15.55 -5.24 15.36
C LYS A 790 15.85 -4.05 14.44
N ILE A 791 16.37 -2.98 15.03
CA ILE A 791 16.75 -1.75 14.35
C ILE A 791 18.28 -1.70 14.26
N THR A 792 18.82 -1.57 13.06
CA THR A 792 20.24 -1.36 12.81
C THR A 792 20.48 0.07 12.35
N VAL A 793 21.35 0.78 13.06
CA VAL A 793 21.78 2.15 12.73
C VAL A 793 23.21 2.10 12.25
N LEU A 794 23.39 2.37 10.95
CA LEU A 794 24.70 2.55 10.35
C LEU A 794 25.10 4.02 10.54
N THR A 795 26.08 4.29 11.40
CA THR A 795 26.61 5.65 11.63
C THR A 795 27.67 5.96 10.58
N ILE A 796 27.51 7.09 9.89
CA ILE A 796 28.31 7.44 8.72
C ILE A 796 29.20 8.63 9.07
N PRO A 797 30.53 8.43 9.18
CA PRO A 797 31.44 9.53 9.46
C PRO A 797 31.75 10.36 8.19
N GLY A 798 32.08 11.63 8.38
CA GLY A 798 32.52 12.53 7.30
C GLY A 798 31.40 13.28 6.57
N GLU A 799 31.74 13.86 5.43
CA GLU A 799 30.85 14.70 4.60
C GLU A 799 30.24 13.89 3.44
N VAL A 800 29.49 12.85 3.77
CA VAL A 800 28.75 12.06 2.78
C VAL A 800 27.47 12.77 2.39
N LYS A 801 27.19 12.91 1.09
CA LYS A 801 26.00 13.60 0.57
C LYS A 801 24.72 12.99 1.16
N GLY A 802 23.83 13.80 1.74
CA GLY A 802 22.48 13.35 2.11
C GLY A 802 21.55 13.22 0.89
N PRO A 803 20.32 12.68 1.06
CA PRO A 803 19.39 12.43 -0.04
C PRO A 803 19.14 13.63 -0.97
N LYS A 804 18.96 14.82 -0.40
CA LYS A 804 18.74 16.06 -1.17
C LYS A 804 19.96 16.48 -2.00
N GLN A 805 21.17 16.35 -1.44
CA GLN A 805 22.40 16.63 -2.19
C GLN A 805 22.65 15.60 -3.28
N ALA A 806 22.39 14.32 -2.99
CA ALA A 806 22.52 13.25 -3.96
C ALA A 806 21.55 13.44 -5.14
N PHE A 807 20.29 13.75 -4.86
CA PHE A 807 19.31 14.08 -5.90
C PHE A 807 19.71 15.30 -6.72
N ASN A 808 20.17 16.38 -6.07
CA ASN A 808 20.67 17.55 -6.79
C ASN A 808 21.81 17.17 -7.73
N ALA A 809 22.79 16.40 -7.26
CA ALA A 809 23.91 15.93 -8.10
C ALA A 809 23.43 15.13 -9.33
N ILE A 810 22.47 14.21 -9.14
CA ILE A 810 21.87 13.44 -10.24
C ILE A 810 21.12 14.35 -11.21
N SER A 811 20.20 15.17 -10.70
CA SER A 811 19.28 15.97 -11.51
C SER A 811 19.97 17.10 -12.29
N THR A 812 21.14 17.56 -11.84
CA THR A 812 21.96 18.57 -12.52
C THR A 812 23.06 17.99 -13.40
N ASP A 813 23.21 16.66 -13.44
CA ASP A 813 24.19 16.02 -14.31
C ASP A 813 23.91 16.36 -15.79
N THR A 814 24.98 16.51 -16.57
CA THR A 814 24.87 16.96 -17.97
C THR A 814 24.19 15.93 -18.84
N ALA A 815 24.49 14.63 -18.66
CA ALA A 815 23.87 13.56 -19.46
C ALA A 815 22.38 13.44 -19.14
N VAL A 816 22.02 13.50 -17.84
CA VAL A 816 20.64 13.48 -17.36
C VAL A 816 19.84 14.66 -17.89
N THR A 817 20.36 15.88 -17.74
CA THR A 817 19.64 17.11 -18.14
C THR A 817 19.43 17.19 -19.65
N GLN A 818 20.42 16.77 -20.44
CA GLN A 818 20.32 16.78 -21.90
C GLN A 818 19.29 15.76 -22.38
N ASP A 819 19.33 14.51 -21.90
CA ASP A 819 18.40 13.46 -22.32
C ASP A 819 16.95 13.77 -21.88
N LEU A 820 16.73 14.13 -20.61
CA LEU A 820 15.39 14.48 -20.13
C LEU A 820 14.85 15.77 -20.77
N GLY A 821 15.73 16.71 -21.13
CA GLY A 821 15.36 17.91 -21.87
C GLY A 821 14.85 17.59 -23.28
N VAL A 822 15.41 16.58 -23.94
CA VAL A 822 14.93 16.08 -25.24
C VAL A 822 13.60 15.35 -25.07
N ILE A 823 13.48 14.47 -24.08
CA ILE A 823 12.24 13.69 -23.84
C ILE A 823 11.07 14.59 -23.45
N GLY A 824 11.31 15.61 -22.63
CA GLY A 824 10.30 16.57 -22.14
C GLY A 824 10.01 17.74 -23.08
N ARG A 825 10.65 17.81 -24.27
CA ARG A 825 10.56 18.97 -25.17
C ARG A 825 9.10 19.30 -25.55
N ASP A 826 8.80 20.59 -25.66
CA ASP A 826 7.51 21.15 -26.07
C ASP A 826 6.29 20.69 -25.23
N ASN A 827 6.51 20.32 -23.96
CA ASN A 827 5.48 19.76 -23.07
C ASN A 827 4.80 18.48 -23.62
N LEU A 828 5.46 17.77 -24.55
CA LEU A 828 4.94 16.52 -25.10
C LEU A 828 4.89 15.42 -24.04
N ASN A 829 5.86 15.39 -23.12
CA ASN A 829 5.92 14.45 -22.00
C ASN A 829 6.12 15.18 -20.68
N ARG A 830 5.33 14.82 -19.67
CA ARG A 830 5.53 15.21 -18.29
C ARG A 830 6.48 14.23 -17.61
N ILE A 831 7.65 14.72 -17.22
CA ILE A 831 8.64 13.96 -16.45
C ILE A 831 8.26 13.95 -14.97
N ARG A 832 8.37 12.79 -14.33
CA ARG A 832 8.19 12.62 -12.88
C ARG A 832 9.35 11.79 -12.32
N TRP A 833 9.95 12.27 -11.24
CA TRP A 833 10.94 11.52 -10.49
C TRP A 833 10.24 10.62 -9.48
N GLY A 834 10.64 9.36 -9.41
CA GLY A 834 10.28 8.48 -8.31
C GLY A 834 11.12 8.72 -7.07
N ASN A 835 10.75 8.02 -6.01
CA ASN A 835 11.40 8.03 -4.71
C ASN A 835 12.91 7.73 -4.82
N LEU A 836 13.74 8.61 -4.25
CA LEU A 836 15.18 8.39 -4.14
C LEU A 836 15.48 7.40 -3.01
N LEU A 837 15.93 6.20 -3.38
CA LEU A 837 16.36 5.17 -2.43
C LEU A 837 17.85 5.31 -2.11
N THR A 838 18.20 5.18 -0.83
CA THR A 838 19.59 5.10 -0.36
C THR A 838 19.88 3.65 0.00
N LEU A 839 20.85 3.03 -0.68
CA LEU A 839 21.14 1.60 -0.56
C LEU A 839 22.62 1.39 -0.14
N PRO A 840 22.87 0.76 1.01
CA PRO A 840 24.21 0.27 1.35
C PRO A 840 24.65 -0.84 0.39
N VAL A 841 25.81 -0.67 -0.25
CA VAL A 841 26.40 -1.63 -1.20
C VAL A 841 27.91 -1.70 -1.06
N ALA A 842 28.50 -2.83 -1.44
CA ALA A 842 29.93 -3.11 -1.56
C ALA A 842 30.77 -2.69 -0.33
N ASP A 843 30.39 -3.21 0.84
CA ASP A 843 31.11 -3.09 2.12
C ASP A 843 31.62 -1.68 2.43
N GLY A 844 30.70 -0.71 2.60
CA GLY A 844 31.02 0.68 2.97
C GLY A 844 30.56 1.73 1.95
N GLY A 845 30.00 1.32 0.82
CA GLY A 845 29.44 2.19 -0.21
C GLY A 845 27.97 2.56 0.00
N LEU A 846 27.55 3.69 -0.55
CA LEU A 846 26.15 4.09 -0.63
C LEU A 846 25.78 4.40 -2.07
N LEU A 847 24.80 3.66 -2.58
CA LEU A 847 24.20 3.85 -3.89
C LEU A 847 22.87 4.59 -3.71
N TYR A 848 22.74 5.76 -4.33
CA TYR A 848 21.47 6.46 -4.44
C TYR A 848 20.81 6.10 -5.76
N VAL A 849 19.54 5.69 -5.74
CA VAL A 849 18.81 5.26 -6.95
C VAL A 849 17.51 6.05 -7.08
N ALA A 850 17.28 6.65 -8.24
CA ALA A 850 16.05 7.34 -8.59
C ALA A 850 15.51 6.83 -9.94
N PRO A 851 14.35 6.16 -9.98
CA PRO A 851 13.66 5.87 -11.23
C PRO A 851 13.04 7.15 -11.80
N VAL A 852 13.04 7.27 -13.13
CA VAL A 852 12.48 8.42 -13.85
C VAL A 852 11.35 7.95 -14.76
N TYR A 853 10.21 8.62 -14.64
CA TYR A 853 8.99 8.31 -15.36
C TYR A 853 8.61 9.41 -16.35
N ALA A 854 7.96 9.02 -17.44
CA ALA A 854 7.31 9.95 -18.36
C ALA A 854 5.86 9.55 -18.60
N SER A 855 5.00 10.55 -18.81
CA SER A 855 3.62 10.38 -19.26
C SER A 855 3.29 11.45 -20.32
N PRO A 856 2.44 11.18 -21.32
CA PRO A 856 2.00 12.20 -22.28
C PRO A 856 1.48 13.48 -21.60
N GLY A 857 1.86 14.64 -22.15
CA GLY A 857 1.63 15.97 -21.56
C GLY A 857 0.36 16.69 -22.02
N THR A 858 -0.46 16.10 -22.91
CA THR A 858 -1.75 16.68 -23.30
C THR A 858 -2.74 16.64 -22.13
N SER A 859 -3.60 17.67 -22.05
CA SER A 859 -4.40 18.07 -20.88
C SER A 859 -5.44 17.07 -20.37
N ASP A 860 -5.55 15.89 -20.97
CA ASP A 860 -6.48 14.85 -20.53
C ASP A 860 -5.76 13.85 -19.60
N ALA A 861 -5.51 14.31 -18.37
CA ALA A 861 -4.83 13.54 -17.32
C ALA A 861 -5.53 12.20 -16.99
N ALA A 862 -6.77 11.99 -17.44
CA ALA A 862 -7.50 10.74 -17.29
C ALA A 862 -7.00 9.61 -18.21
N SER A 863 -6.28 9.94 -19.30
CA SER A 863 -5.82 8.98 -20.31
C SER A 863 -4.29 8.82 -20.36
N SER A 864 -3.54 9.51 -19.49
CA SER A 864 -2.08 9.40 -19.42
C SER A 864 -1.59 8.75 -18.12
N TYR A 865 -0.79 7.70 -18.26
CA TYR A 865 -0.24 6.92 -17.14
C TYR A 865 1.29 6.86 -17.26
N PRO A 866 2.02 6.89 -16.13
CA PRO A 866 3.47 6.97 -16.14
C PRO A 866 4.11 5.64 -16.53
N ARG A 867 5.16 5.72 -17.35
CA ARG A 867 6.07 4.60 -17.67
C ARG A 867 7.50 4.95 -17.29
N LEU A 868 8.25 3.95 -16.83
CA LEU A 868 9.68 4.09 -16.54
C LEU A 868 10.43 4.32 -17.85
N ILE A 869 11.22 5.40 -17.91
CA ILE A 869 12.07 5.70 -19.07
C ILE A 869 13.55 5.50 -18.77
N ARG A 870 13.97 5.77 -17.54
CA ARG A 870 15.37 5.78 -17.11
C ARG A 870 15.52 5.44 -15.64
N VAL A 871 16.71 5.01 -15.27
CA VAL A 871 17.17 4.83 -13.91
C VAL A 871 18.43 5.68 -13.75
N ALA A 872 18.39 6.61 -12.82
CA ALA A 872 19.52 7.46 -12.48
C ALA A 872 20.09 7.04 -11.13
N MET A 873 21.40 6.91 -11.05
CA MET A 873 22.10 6.45 -9.86
C MET A 873 23.29 7.35 -9.54
N LEU A 874 23.60 7.49 -8.25
CA LEU A 874 24.82 8.16 -7.80
C LEU A 874 25.59 7.24 -6.85
N TYR A 875 26.89 7.11 -7.13
CA TYR A 875 27.85 6.46 -6.23
C TYR A 875 29.08 7.36 -6.06
N GLY A 876 29.29 7.84 -4.83
CA GLY A 876 30.32 8.85 -4.54
C GLY A 876 30.06 10.17 -5.29
N ASP A 877 30.84 10.41 -6.35
CA ASP A 877 30.73 11.57 -7.23
C ASP A 877 30.37 11.21 -8.68
N LYS A 878 30.16 9.92 -8.97
CA LYS A 878 29.82 9.44 -10.31
C LYS A 878 28.32 9.22 -10.43
N VAL A 879 27.76 9.67 -11.55
CA VAL A 879 26.36 9.42 -11.94
C VAL A 879 26.36 8.31 -12.99
N GLY A 880 25.49 7.32 -12.81
CA GLY A 880 25.15 6.34 -13.85
C GLY A 880 23.71 6.54 -14.26
N TYR A 881 23.44 6.46 -15.55
CA TYR A 881 22.17 6.83 -16.11
C TYR A 881 21.86 5.98 -17.35
N GLY A 882 20.86 5.12 -17.22
CA GLY A 882 20.52 4.19 -18.30
C GLY A 882 19.06 3.81 -18.32
N PRO A 883 18.60 3.11 -19.37
CA PRO A 883 17.24 2.61 -19.46
C PRO A 883 16.94 1.50 -18.44
N THR A 884 17.96 0.76 -17.98
CA THR A 884 17.82 -0.32 -17.00
C THR A 884 18.76 -0.14 -15.81
N VAL A 885 18.49 -0.87 -14.71
CA VAL A 885 19.39 -0.96 -13.55
C VAL A 885 20.76 -1.48 -13.97
N SER A 886 20.79 -2.49 -14.85
CA SER A 886 22.03 -3.09 -15.35
C SER A 886 22.90 -2.06 -16.09
N ASP A 887 22.30 -1.21 -16.92
CA ASP A 887 23.01 -0.19 -17.69
C ASP A 887 23.60 0.89 -16.76
N ALA A 888 22.79 1.40 -15.84
CA ALA A 888 23.23 2.43 -14.89
C ALA A 888 24.34 1.92 -13.95
N LEU A 889 24.29 0.66 -13.50
CA LEU A 889 25.36 0.04 -12.72
C LEU A 889 26.63 -0.17 -13.55
N THR A 890 26.48 -0.60 -14.80
CA THR A 890 27.61 -0.82 -15.72
C THR A 890 28.32 0.50 -16.04
N GLU A 891 27.59 1.60 -16.18
CA GLU A 891 28.18 2.93 -16.37
C GLU A 891 28.96 3.41 -15.12
N LEU A 892 28.45 3.16 -13.91
CA LEU A 892 29.11 3.56 -12.67
C LEU A 892 30.43 2.79 -12.40
N PHE A 893 30.40 1.47 -12.60
CA PHE A 893 31.43 0.56 -12.09
C PHE A 893 32.18 -0.22 -13.19
N GLY A 894 31.70 -0.17 -14.44
CA GLY A 894 32.24 -0.91 -15.57
C GLY A 894 31.53 -2.25 -15.86
N PRO A 895 31.95 -2.96 -16.93
CA PRO A 895 31.33 -4.22 -17.36
C PRO A 895 31.24 -5.26 -16.25
N GLY A 896 30.11 -5.97 -16.19
CA GLY A 896 29.83 -7.01 -15.20
C GLY A 896 29.17 -6.52 -13.90
N ALA A 897 29.17 -5.21 -13.62
CA ALA A 897 28.52 -4.68 -12.41
C ALA A 897 27.00 -4.87 -12.39
N GLY A 898 26.36 -4.87 -13.57
CA GLY A 898 24.93 -5.11 -13.74
C GLY A 898 24.54 -6.59 -13.83
N ALA A 899 25.46 -7.55 -13.71
CA ALA A 899 25.21 -8.97 -14.01
C ALA A 899 24.12 -9.62 -13.14
N THR A 900 23.90 -9.10 -11.94
CA THR A 900 22.87 -9.57 -11.00
C THR A 900 21.60 -8.73 -11.01
N ALA A 901 21.59 -7.58 -11.71
CA ALA A 901 20.42 -6.75 -11.84
C ALA A 901 19.40 -7.40 -12.77
N THR A 902 18.12 -7.23 -12.47
CA THR A 902 17.04 -7.67 -13.38
C THR A 902 17.14 -6.89 -14.68
N ASN A 903 17.20 -7.60 -15.81
CA ASN A 903 17.28 -7.00 -17.14
C ASN A 903 16.18 -7.54 -18.05
N VAL A 904 15.81 -6.76 -19.07
CA VAL A 904 14.87 -7.17 -20.10
C VAL A 904 15.59 -8.11 -21.07
N ALA A 905 14.94 -9.21 -21.46
CA ALA A 905 15.50 -10.10 -22.48
C ALA A 905 15.74 -9.32 -23.81
N PRO A 906 16.89 -9.50 -24.47
CA PRO A 906 17.21 -8.74 -25.68
C PRO A 906 16.28 -9.13 -26.84
N THR A 907 15.74 -8.12 -27.53
CA THR A 907 15.04 -8.25 -28.82
C THR A 907 16.00 -7.97 -29.97
N TRP A 908 15.62 -8.34 -31.19
CA TRP A 908 16.42 -8.00 -32.36
C TRP A 908 16.57 -6.50 -32.58
N GLN A 909 15.59 -5.69 -32.18
CA GLN A 909 15.71 -4.22 -32.21
C GLN A 909 16.93 -3.74 -31.41
N HIS A 910 17.17 -4.27 -30.22
CA HIS A 910 18.35 -3.91 -29.42
C HIS A 910 19.66 -4.24 -30.15
N VAL A 911 19.73 -5.38 -30.85
CA VAL A 911 20.91 -5.78 -31.63
C VAL A 911 21.08 -4.87 -32.84
N LEU A 912 19.99 -4.54 -33.54
CA LEU A 912 20.01 -3.65 -34.71
C LEU A 912 20.48 -2.24 -34.32
N ASP A 913 19.93 -1.68 -33.24
CA ASP A 913 20.28 -0.34 -32.75
C ASP A 913 21.76 -0.28 -32.33
N ALA A 914 22.27 -1.35 -31.70
CA ALA A 914 23.68 -1.43 -31.30
C ALA A 914 24.63 -1.65 -32.48
N ALA A 915 24.22 -2.40 -33.50
CA ALA A 915 25.06 -2.74 -34.65
C ALA A 915 25.08 -1.63 -35.72
N ALA A 916 23.99 -0.86 -35.85
CA ALA A 916 23.81 0.14 -36.90
C ALA A 916 24.91 1.23 -36.93
N PRO A 917 25.34 1.82 -35.79
CA PRO A 917 26.45 2.80 -35.77
C PRO A 917 27.78 2.26 -36.29
N HIS A 918 27.94 0.93 -36.31
CA HIS A 918 29.14 0.24 -36.75
C HIS A 918 29.04 -0.29 -38.19
N GLY A 919 27.93 -0.06 -38.90
CA GLY A 919 27.69 -0.59 -40.24
C GLY A 919 27.58 -2.12 -40.27
N LEU A 920 27.18 -2.71 -39.13
CA LEU A 920 27.06 -4.15 -38.95
C LEU A 920 25.58 -4.57 -38.88
N ALA A 921 25.31 -5.80 -39.28
CA ALA A 921 23.99 -6.40 -39.36
C ALA A 921 23.87 -7.60 -38.42
N GLY A 922 22.94 -7.52 -37.46
CA GLY A 922 22.47 -8.67 -36.69
C GLY A 922 21.31 -9.33 -37.42
N LEU A 923 21.45 -10.59 -37.80
CA LEU A 923 20.53 -11.31 -38.69
C LEU A 923 19.16 -11.62 -38.05
N GLY A 924 18.35 -10.59 -37.85
CA GLY A 924 17.01 -10.69 -37.27
C GLY A 924 15.95 -11.20 -38.23
N GLY A 925 14.78 -11.52 -37.65
CA GLY A 925 13.57 -11.86 -38.39
C GLY A 925 12.89 -10.65 -39.06
N SER A 926 11.69 -10.86 -39.59
CA SER A 926 10.87 -9.81 -40.21
C SER A 926 10.30 -8.80 -39.19
N ALA A 927 10.20 -9.19 -37.91
CA ALA A 927 9.73 -8.35 -36.82
C ALA A 927 10.87 -8.09 -35.81
N PRO A 928 11.40 -6.86 -35.73
CA PRO A 928 12.50 -6.51 -34.81
C PRO A 928 12.17 -6.70 -33.31
N GLY A 929 10.89 -6.71 -32.93
CA GLY A 929 10.46 -6.94 -31.55
C GLY A 929 10.64 -8.39 -31.05
N VAL A 930 10.98 -9.33 -31.92
CA VAL A 930 11.17 -10.75 -31.56
C VAL A 930 12.40 -10.93 -30.67
N GLY A 931 12.28 -11.76 -29.63
CA GLY A 931 13.39 -12.11 -28.74
C GLY A 931 14.52 -12.88 -29.44
N VAL A 932 15.77 -12.47 -29.19
CA VAL A 932 16.96 -13.00 -29.89
C VAL A 932 17.13 -14.50 -29.68
N VAL A 933 17.11 -14.95 -28.42
CA VAL A 933 17.39 -16.34 -28.03
C VAL A 933 16.37 -17.31 -28.61
N GLY A 934 15.07 -17.02 -28.47
CA GLY A 934 14.00 -17.90 -28.97
C GLY A 934 13.97 -18.01 -30.49
N PHE A 935 14.38 -16.96 -31.20
CA PHE A 935 14.52 -16.95 -32.65
C PHE A 935 15.72 -17.78 -33.12
N LEU A 936 16.90 -17.59 -32.51
CA LEU A 936 18.12 -18.32 -32.85
C LEU A 936 18.00 -19.81 -32.49
N THR A 937 17.40 -20.14 -31.35
CA THR A 937 17.24 -21.54 -30.95
C THR A 937 16.23 -22.30 -31.82
N GLY A 938 15.37 -21.58 -32.53
CA GLY A 938 14.48 -22.12 -33.56
C GLY A 938 15.01 -22.01 -34.99
N ALA A 939 16.33 -21.93 -35.15
CA ALA A 939 17.09 -21.76 -36.39
C ALA A 939 17.22 -20.31 -36.92
N GLY A 940 16.12 -19.54 -36.94
CA GLY A 940 16.14 -18.14 -37.35
C GLY A 940 16.12 -17.93 -38.87
N ILE A 941 14.94 -17.61 -39.39
CA ILE A 941 14.69 -17.37 -40.82
C ILE A 941 14.23 -15.92 -40.99
N GLY A 942 15.06 -15.11 -41.63
CA GLY A 942 14.81 -13.69 -41.86
C GLY A 942 14.57 -13.32 -43.33
N PRO A 943 14.36 -12.03 -43.64
CA PRO A 943 14.09 -11.55 -44.99
C PRO A 943 15.23 -11.76 -46.00
N LEU A 944 16.45 -12.08 -45.55
CA LEU A 944 17.62 -12.36 -46.39
C LEU A 944 18.08 -13.83 -46.33
N VAL A 945 17.23 -14.74 -45.87
CA VAL A 945 17.59 -16.14 -45.60
C VAL A 945 18.22 -16.85 -46.81
N ARG A 946 17.83 -16.51 -48.04
CA ARG A 946 18.46 -17.11 -49.24
C ARG A 946 19.87 -16.60 -49.46
N SER A 947 20.16 -15.35 -49.10
CA SER A 947 21.46 -14.71 -49.34
C SER A 947 22.49 -15.09 -48.28
N VAL A 948 22.07 -15.27 -47.03
CA VAL A 948 22.99 -15.50 -45.88
C VAL A 948 22.74 -16.80 -45.10
N GLY A 949 21.66 -17.53 -45.35
CA GLY A 949 21.34 -18.76 -44.62
C GLY A 949 20.61 -18.49 -43.30
N LEU A 950 20.71 -19.43 -42.35
CA LEU A 950 20.04 -19.31 -41.05
C LEU A 950 20.80 -18.35 -40.14
N SER A 951 20.08 -17.54 -39.38
CA SER A 951 20.71 -16.66 -38.39
C SER A 951 21.46 -17.45 -37.31
N SER A 952 20.98 -18.66 -36.97
CA SER A 952 21.66 -19.56 -36.03
C SER A 952 23.00 -20.11 -36.53
N ASP A 953 23.26 -20.09 -37.84
CA ASP A 953 24.54 -20.53 -38.40
C ASP A 953 25.69 -19.57 -38.02
N TYR A 954 25.36 -18.35 -37.58
CA TYR A 954 26.30 -17.31 -37.13
C TYR A 954 26.46 -17.24 -35.60
N VAL A 955 25.86 -18.17 -34.86
CA VAL A 955 26.11 -18.27 -33.41
C VAL A 955 27.50 -18.85 -33.17
N ARG A 956 28.27 -18.22 -32.28
CA ARG A 956 29.61 -18.66 -31.85
C ARG A 956 29.55 -19.48 -30.57
N SER A 957 28.73 -19.07 -29.61
CA SER A 957 28.56 -19.80 -28.36
C SER A 957 27.19 -19.55 -27.72
N PHE A 958 26.74 -20.51 -26.92
CA PHE A 958 25.63 -20.37 -25.98
C PHE A 958 26.13 -20.60 -24.56
N GLU A 959 25.63 -19.83 -23.61
CA GLU A 959 25.64 -20.22 -22.19
C GLU A 959 24.23 -20.64 -21.82
N LEU A 960 24.09 -21.76 -21.11
CA LEU A 960 22.79 -22.32 -20.76
C LEU A 960 22.77 -22.97 -19.37
N VAL A 961 21.58 -22.97 -18.77
CA VAL A 961 21.28 -23.76 -17.57
C VAL A 961 20.48 -25.01 -17.98
N THR A 962 21.00 -26.19 -17.64
CA THR A 962 20.35 -27.49 -17.92
C THR A 962 19.21 -27.78 -16.94
N GLY A 963 18.44 -28.86 -17.17
CA GLY A 963 17.37 -29.27 -16.27
C GLY A 963 17.89 -29.81 -14.93
N ALA A 964 19.17 -30.17 -14.87
CA ALA A 964 19.89 -30.49 -13.64
C ALA A 964 20.37 -29.23 -12.86
N GLY A 965 20.20 -28.03 -13.41
CA GLY A 965 20.68 -26.77 -12.81
C GLY A 965 22.15 -26.45 -13.08
N GLU A 966 22.78 -27.13 -14.03
CA GLU A 966 24.19 -26.90 -14.38
C GLU A 966 24.32 -25.74 -15.38
N LEU A 967 25.21 -24.78 -15.11
CA LEU A 967 25.58 -23.74 -16.07
C LEU A 967 26.69 -24.27 -16.99
N LEU A 968 26.38 -24.42 -18.29
CA LEU A 968 27.29 -24.93 -19.30
C LEU A 968 27.52 -23.88 -20.40
N ARG A 969 28.67 -23.98 -21.06
CA ARG A 969 28.95 -23.26 -22.31
C ARG A 969 28.97 -24.25 -23.46
N ALA A 970 28.19 -23.97 -24.50
CA ALA A 970 28.12 -24.78 -25.71
C ALA A 970 28.75 -24.01 -26.88
N THR A 971 29.76 -24.61 -27.49
CA THR A 971 30.50 -24.12 -28.66
C THR A 971 30.69 -25.30 -29.64
N PRO A 972 31.23 -25.08 -30.85
CA PRO A 972 31.59 -26.19 -31.74
C PRO A 972 32.56 -27.22 -31.13
N ASP A 973 33.40 -26.80 -30.18
CA ASP A 973 34.48 -27.62 -29.60
C ASP A 973 34.22 -28.01 -28.13
N GLU A 974 33.22 -27.40 -27.48
CA GLU A 974 32.85 -27.61 -26.08
C GLU A 974 31.34 -27.88 -25.99
N ASN A 975 30.93 -29.04 -25.46
CA ASN A 975 29.52 -29.47 -25.47
C ASN A 975 28.89 -29.36 -26.88
N ALA A 976 29.60 -29.85 -27.89
CA ALA A 976 29.26 -29.71 -29.31
C ALA A 976 27.87 -30.26 -29.65
N GLU A 977 27.42 -31.29 -28.92
CA GLU A 977 26.09 -31.87 -29.03
C GLU A 977 24.98 -30.90 -28.57
N LEU A 978 25.23 -30.13 -27.50
CA LEU A 978 24.34 -29.05 -27.07
C LEU A 978 24.37 -27.90 -28.08
N PHE A 979 25.54 -27.56 -28.60
CA PHE A 979 25.69 -26.51 -29.62
C PHE A 979 24.98 -26.85 -30.93
N TRP A 980 25.00 -28.12 -31.36
CA TRP A 980 24.20 -28.63 -32.46
C TRP A 980 22.70 -28.50 -32.15
N GLY A 981 22.27 -29.03 -31.01
CA GLY A 981 20.86 -29.14 -30.66
C GLY A 981 20.19 -27.80 -30.37
N LEU A 982 20.90 -26.85 -29.77
CA LEU A 982 20.38 -25.50 -29.50
C LEU A 982 20.12 -24.73 -30.80
N ARG A 983 20.79 -25.03 -31.91
CA ARG A 983 20.54 -24.40 -33.22
C ARG A 983 19.45 -25.15 -33.97
N GLY A 984 18.20 -25.02 -33.51
CA GLY A 984 17.01 -25.61 -34.15
C GLY A 984 16.12 -26.41 -33.19
N GLY A 985 16.63 -26.84 -32.04
CA GLY A 985 15.92 -27.63 -31.03
C GLY A 985 15.03 -26.84 -30.07
N LYS A 986 14.93 -25.51 -30.22
CA LYS A 986 14.07 -24.64 -29.41
C LYS A 986 14.38 -24.77 -27.91
N SER A 987 13.35 -24.89 -27.07
CA SER A 987 13.47 -24.94 -25.61
C SER A 987 13.86 -26.32 -25.06
N THR A 988 14.25 -27.27 -25.93
CA THR A 988 14.42 -28.69 -25.54
C THR A 988 15.59 -28.92 -24.59
N LEU A 989 16.69 -28.16 -24.72
CA LEU A 989 17.98 -28.54 -24.12
C LEU A 989 18.43 -27.68 -22.93
N GLY A 990 17.72 -26.60 -22.62
CA GLY A 990 18.06 -25.73 -21.50
C GLY A 990 17.56 -24.30 -21.66
N ILE A 991 17.77 -23.52 -20.60
CA ILE A 991 17.52 -22.07 -20.60
C ILE A 991 18.82 -21.38 -21.01
N VAL A 992 18.85 -20.84 -22.23
CA VAL A 992 19.99 -20.05 -22.70
C VAL A 992 20.03 -18.71 -21.98
N THR A 993 21.12 -18.43 -21.28
CA THR A 993 21.35 -17.21 -20.50
C THR A 993 22.19 -16.18 -21.26
N ALA A 994 23.04 -16.62 -22.19
CA ALA A 994 23.80 -15.74 -23.08
C ALA A 994 24.00 -16.39 -24.46
N VAL A 995 24.12 -15.56 -25.48
CA VAL A 995 24.45 -15.99 -26.84
C VAL A 995 25.46 -15.01 -27.44
N GLU A 996 26.50 -15.57 -28.07
CA GLU A 996 27.48 -14.81 -28.82
C GLU A 996 27.20 -15.01 -30.32
N ILE A 997 26.99 -13.91 -31.05
CA ILE A 997 26.66 -13.95 -32.47
C ILE A 997 27.71 -13.18 -33.29
N GLU A 998 28.03 -13.70 -34.46
CA GLU A 998 28.76 -12.98 -35.48
C GLU A 998 27.84 -11.97 -36.18
N LEU A 999 28.31 -10.73 -36.33
CA LEU A 999 27.61 -9.68 -37.07
C LEU A 999 28.22 -9.52 -38.46
N LEU A 1000 27.39 -9.30 -39.47
CA LEU A 1000 27.85 -9.19 -40.86
C LEU A 1000 28.04 -7.74 -41.30
N PRO A 1001 29.04 -7.43 -42.15
CA PRO A 1001 29.26 -6.08 -42.67
C PRO A 1001 28.25 -5.75 -43.80
N ILE A 1002 26.97 -5.63 -43.44
CA ILE A 1002 25.88 -5.30 -44.35
C ILE A 1002 25.26 -3.97 -43.88
N PRO A 1003 25.78 -2.81 -44.33
CA PRO A 1003 25.25 -1.52 -43.92
C PRO A 1003 23.88 -1.22 -44.54
N GLU A 1004 23.66 -1.69 -45.76
CA GLU A 1004 22.46 -1.44 -46.57
C GLU A 1004 22.09 -2.64 -47.43
N PHE A 1005 20.84 -2.70 -47.85
CA PHE A 1005 20.29 -3.70 -48.76
C PHE A 1005 19.24 -3.05 -49.66
N TYR A 1006 18.93 -3.67 -50.80
CA TYR A 1006 17.83 -3.23 -51.65
C TYR A 1006 16.58 -4.04 -51.33
N GLY A 1007 15.52 -3.41 -50.83
CA GLY A 1007 14.32 -4.15 -50.46
C GLY A 1007 13.13 -3.30 -50.01
N GLY A 1008 12.01 -3.98 -49.78
CA GLY A 1008 10.70 -3.41 -49.46
C GLY A 1008 9.59 -4.32 -49.98
N ALA A 1009 8.42 -3.73 -50.28
CA ALA A 1009 7.30 -4.47 -50.86
C ALA A 1009 6.59 -3.66 -51.97
N VAL A 1010 6.14 -4.38 -53.00
CA VAL A 1010 5.24 -3.86 -54.03
C VAL A 1010 3.86 -4.42 -53.76
N TYR A 1011 2.88 -3.55 -53.55
CA TYR A 1011 1.49 -3.89 -53.24
C TYR A 1011 0.61 -3.71 -54.46
N PHE A 1012 -0.20 -4.72 -54.75
CA PHE A 1012 -1.17 -4.75 -55.84
C PHE A 1012 -2.60 -4.84 -55.30
N ASP A 1013 -3.57 -4.47 -56.13
CA ASP A 1013 -4.98 -4.63 -55.82
C ASP A 1013 -5.35 -6.13 -55.79
N GLY A 1014 -6.30 -6.49 -54.92
CA GLY A 1014 -6.78 -7.87 -54.82
C GLY A 1014 -7.34 -8.43 -56.12
N ALA A 1015 -7.90 -7.58 -57.00
CA ALA A 1015 -8.38 -7.99 -58.32
C ALA A 1015 -7.28 -8.61 -59.20
N ASP A 1016 -6.03 -8.21 -58.98
CA ASP A 1016 -4.86 -8.68 -59.75
C ASP A 1016 -4.16 -9.89 -59.08
N ALA A 1017 -4.66 -10.38 -57.95
CA ALA A 1017 -4.01 -11.44 -57.17
C ALA A 1017 -3.67 -12.69 -58.00
N GLY A 1018 -4.56 -13.08 -58.91
CA GLY A 1018 -4.36 -14.24 -59.77
C GLY A 1018 -3.24 -14.08 -60.78
N ILE A 1019 -3.08 -12.90 -61.39
CA ILE A 1019 -2.00 -12.65 -62.35
C ILE A 1019 -0.66 -12.47 -61.62
N VAL A 1020 -0.66 -11.73 -60.51
CA VAL A 1020 0.56 -11.47 -59.71
C VAL A 1020 1.13 -12.75 -59.13
N LEU A 1021 0.29 -13.64 -58.58
CA LEU A 1021 0.77 -14.89 -57.97
C LEU A 1021 1.32 -15.88 -59.01
N ARG A 1022 0.72 -15.95 -60.20
CA ARG A 1022 1.24 -16.81 -61.29
C ARG A 1022 2.57 -16.32 -61.82
N GLU A 1023 2.69 -15.02 -62.08
CA GLU A 1023 3.95 -14.41 -62.52
C GLU A 1023 5.04 -14.54 -61.44
N TRP A 1024 4.70 -14.30 -60.18
CA TRP A 1024 5.65 -14.47 -59.06
C TRP A 1024 6.16 -15.91 -58.96
N ALA A 1025 5.27 -16.91 -59.10
CA ALA A 1025 5.66 -18.32 -59.04
C ALA A 1025 6.63 -18.71 -60.17
N GLY A 1026 6.41 -18.22 -61.39
CA GLY A 1026 7.33 -18.42 -62.52
C GLY A 1026 8.66 -17.70 -62.32
N TRP A 1027 8.60 -16.43 -61.91
CA TRP A 1027 9.75 -15.55 -61.68
C TRP A 1027 10.71 -16.10 -60.62
N CYS A 1028 10.20 -16.77 -59.58
CA CYS A 1028 11.04 -17.37 -58.53
C CYS A 1028 12.12 -18.31 -59.08
N ALA A 1029 11.84 -19.07 -60.16
CA ALA A 1029 12.79 -20.05 -60.70
C ALA A 1029 14.08 -19.41 -61.25
N ASP A 1030 14.02 -18.15 -61.69
CA ASP A 1030 15.12 -17.43 -62.33
C ASP A 1030 15.90 -16.54 -61.35
N LEU A 1031 15.48 -16.47 -60.08
CA LEU A 1031 16.10 -15.58 -59.10
C LEU A 1031 17.42 -16.13 -58.55
N PRO A 1032 18.50 -15.31 -58.52
CA PRO A 1032 19.76 -15.71 -57.92
C PRO A 1032 19.64 -15.88 -56.40
N GLU A 1033 20.66 -16.47 -55.80
CA GLU A 1033 20.76 -16.65 -54.35
C GLU A 1033 20.79 -15.32 -53.58
N SER A 1034 21.34 -14.27 -54.19
CA SER A 1034 21.43 -12.93 -53.59
C SER A 1034 20.06 -12.29 -53.30
N VAL A 1035 18.98 -12.87 -53.85
CA VAL A 1035 17.61 -12.38 -53.73
C VAL A 1035 16.75 -13.32 -52.89
N SER A 1036 16.02 -12.73 -51.95
CA SER A 1036 14.92 -13.35 -51.20
C SER A 1036 13.60 -12.67 -51.54
N THR A 1037 12.54 -13.45 -51.71
CA THR A 1037 11.20 -12.92 -51.98
C THR A 1037 10.11 -13.77 -51.33
N SER A 1038 9.00 -13.13 -51.00
CA SER A 1038 7.75 -13.77 -50.58
C SER A 1038 6.58 -13.02 -51.17
N ILE A 1039 5.46 -13.70 -51.36
CA ILE A 1039 4.18 -13.09 -51.72
C ILE A 1039 3.18 -13.29 -50.59
N ALA A 1040 2.46 -12.25 -50.22
CA ALA A 1040 1.45 -12.30 -49.17
C ALA A 1040 0.09 -11.83 -49.70
N LEU A 1041 -0.92 -12.68 -49.57
CA LEU A 1041 -2.34 -12.32 -49.75
C LEU A 1041 -2.82 -11.73 -48.43
N GLN A 1042 -3.22 -10.45 -48.42
CA GLN A 1042 -3.45 -9.69 -47.20
C GLN A 1042 -4.86 -9.10 -47.15
N GLN A 1043 -5.47 -9.17 -45.97
CA GLN A 1043 -6.76 -8.57 -45.65
C GLN A 1043 -6.63 -7.74 -44.39
N LEU A 1044 -5.99 -6.57 -44.52
CA LEU A 1044 -5.67 -5.72 -43.39
C LEU A 1044 -6.90 -4.91 -42.94
N PRO A 1045 -7.24 -4.88 -41.64
CA PRO A 1045 -8.38 -4.11 -41.15
C PRO A 1045 -8.12 -2.59 -41.26
N PRO A 1046 -9.16 -1.74 -41.25
CA PRO A 1046 -8.99 -0.29 -41.31
C PRO A 1046 -8.61 0.29 -39.95
N LEU A 1047 -7.39 0.02 -39.47
CA LEU A 1047 -6.88 0.48 -38.18
C LEU A 1047 -5.86 1.64 -38.35
N PRO A 1048 -5.71 2.50 -37.34
CA PRO A 1048 -4.64 3.49 -37.29
C PRO A 1048 -3.26 2.82 -37.45
N GLY A 1049 -2.41 3.36 -38.33
CA GLY A 1049 -1.06 2.82 -38.62
C GLY A 1049 -0.97 1.96 -39.89
N ILE A 1050 -2.09 1.48 -40.43
CA ILE A 1050 -2.12 0.82 -41.73
C ILE A 1050 -2.28 1.89 -42.83
N PRO A 1051 -1.43 1.88 -43.89
CA PRO A 1051 -1.56 2.85 -44.98
C PRO A 1051 -2.95 2.84 -45.61
N GLU A 1052 -3.52 4.03 -45.84
CA GLU A 1052 -4.86 4.22 -46.45
C GLU A 1052 -5.09 3.38 -47.72
N PRO A 1053 -4.11 3.21 -48.63
CA PRO A 1053 -4.31 2.38 -49.81
C PRO A 1053 -4.59 0.90 -49.50
N LEU A 1054 -4.14 0.39 -48.34
CA LEU A 1054 -4.24 -1.01 -47.91
C LEU A 1054 -5.36 -1.25 -46.88
N ALA A 1055 -5.71 -0.22 -46.11
CA ALA A 1055 -6.65 -0.29 -45.00
C ALA A 1055 -8.06 -0.76 -45.44
N GLY A 1056 -8.51 -1.89 -44.89
CA GLY A 1056 -9.83 -2.45 -45.15
C GLY A 1056 -10.01 -3.10 -46.52
N LYS A 1057 -8.92 -3.39 -47.23
CA LYS A 1057 -8.94 -3.98 -48.59
C LYS A 1057 -8.20 -5.31 -48.63
N PHE A 1058 -8.58 -6.15 -49.61
CA PHE A 1058 -7.77 -7.28 -50.02
C PHE A 1058 -6.66 -6.78 -50.94
N THR A 1059 -5.40 -7.07 -50.61
CA THR A 1059 -4.23 -6.68 -51.40
C THR A 1059 -3.23 -7.82 -51.52
N VAL A 1060 -2.31 -7.71 -52.47
CA VAL A 1060 -1.21 -8.67 -52.65
C VAL A 1060 0.12 -7.95 -52.51
N ALA A 1061 0.94 -8.38 -51.56
CA ALA A 1061 2.27 -7.81 -51.32
C ALA A 1061 3.35 -8.74 -51.85
N VAL A 1062 4.10 -8.30 -52.87
CA VAL A 1062 5.33 -8.94 -53.32
C VAL A 1062 6.49 -8.30 -52.57
N ARG A 1063 7.03 -9.02 -51.59
CA ARG A 1063 8.13 -8.58 -50.74
C ARG A 1063 9.45 -9.00 -51.36
N TYR A 1064 10.44 -8.11 -51.33
CA TYR A 1064 11.72 -8.29 -52.01
C TYR A 1064 12.87 -7.80 -51.13
N ALA A 1065 13.95 -8.58 -51.07
CA ALA A 1065 15.18 -8.19 -50.42
C ALA A 1065 16.38 -8.78 -51.16
N ALA A 1066 17.36 -7.94 -51.49
CA ALA A 1066 18.52 -8.31 -52.28
C ALA A 1066 19.81 -7.73 -51.69
N LEU A 1067 20.88 -8.53 -51.76
CA LEU A 1067 22.26 -8.12 -51.45
C LEU A 1067 23.11 -8.05 -52.72
N GLY A 1068 24.12 -7.19 -52.72
CA GLY A 1068 25.04 -7.02 -53.85
C GLY A 1068 24.71 -5.79 -54.69
N ASP A 1069 24.73 -5.92 -56.01
CA ASP A 1069 24.51 -4.80 -56.94
C ASP A 1069 23.03 -4.37 -56.97
N PHE A 1070 22.75 -3.12 -56.57
CA PHE A 1070 21.38 -2.62 -56.50
C PHE A 1070 20.75 -2.33 -57.86
N GLY A 1071 21.53 -2.04 -58.90
CA GLY A 1071 21.03 -1.87 -60.26
C GLY A 1071 20.55 -3.19 -60.86
N GLU A 1072 21.28 -4.27 -60.59
CA GLU A 1072 20.87 -5.63 -60.92
C GLU A 1072 19.64 -6.05 -60.10
N ALA A 1073 19.61 -5.74 -58.80
CA ALA A 1073 18.45 -6.02 -57.96
C ALA A 1073 17.18 -5.33 -58.46
N GLU A 1074 17.28 -4.08 -58.92
CA GLU A 1074 16.18 -3.35 -59.55
C GLU A 1074 15.76 -3.98 -60.88
N ARG A 1075 16.73 -4.36 -61.73
CA ARG A 1075 16.46 -5.04 -63.01
C ARG A 1075 15.72 -6.36 -62.83
N LEU A 1076 16.08 -7.13 -61.79
CA LEU A 1076 15.44 -8.41 -61.47
C LEU A 1076 14.00 -8.21 -60.95
N LEU A 1077 13.71 -7.12 -60.25
CA LEU A 1077 12.37 -6.79 -59.76
C LEU A 1077 11.45 -6.17 -60.83
N ALA A 1078 12.02 -5.55 -61.87
CA ALA A 1078 11.28 -4.84 -62.92
C ALA A 1078 10.13 -5.65 -63.56
N PRO A 1079 10.26 -6.96 -63.85
CA PRO A 1079 9.15 -7.77 -64.35
C PRO A 1079 7.95 -7.76 -63.40
N MET A 1080 8.16 -7.93 -62.08
CA MET A 1080 7.08 -7.93 -61.09
C MET A 1080 6.40 -6.57 -60.96
N ARG A 1081 7.17 -5.47 -61.02
CA ARG A 1081 6.61 -4.10 -61.04
C ARG A 1081 5.71 -3.83 -62.26
N ALA A 1082 5.94 -4.55 -63.36
CA ALA A 1082 5.19 -4.37 -64.60
C ALA A 1082 3.96 -5.29 -64.74
N VAL A 1083 3.75 -6.25 -63.81
CA VAL A 1083 2.65 -7.23 -63.90
C VAL A 1083 1.27 -6.56 -63.84
N ALA A 1084 1.11 -5.58 -62.95
CA ALA A 1084 -0.12 -4.83 -62.73
C ALA A 1084 0.19 -3.44 -62.14
N PRO A 1085 -0.76 -2.49 -62.15
CA PRO A 1085 -0.57 -1.20 -61.47
C PRO A 1085 -0.34 -1.39 -59.97
N ALA A 1086 0.78 -0.90 -59.43
CA ALA A 1086 1.05 -0.94 -57.99
C ALA A 1086 0.17 0.07 -57.25
N VAL A 1087 -0.47 -0.38 -56.18
CA VAL A 1087 -1.22 0.44 -55.22
C VAL A 1087 -0.27 1.19 -54.27
N LEU A 1088 0.86 0.56 -53.94
CA LEU A 1088 1.95 1.14 -53.15
C LEU A 1088 3.26 0.41 -53.50
N ASP A 1089 4.36 1.14 -53.66
CA ASP A 1089 5.71 0.56 -53.84
C ASP A 1089 6.66 1.20 -52.82
N THR A 1090 7.21 0.37 -51.94
CA THR A 1090 8.13 0.80 -50.88
C THR A 1090 9.56 0.31 -51.08
N VAL A 1091 9.86 -0.33 -52.22
CA VAL A 1091 11.19 -0.91 -52.44
C VAL A 1091 12.23 0.17 -52.74
N ALA A 1092 13.27 0.22 -51.90
CA ALA A 1092 14.36 1.19 -52.00
C ALA A 1092 15.68 0.59 -51.50
N VAL A 1093 16.76 1.37 -51.60
CA VAL A 1093 17.99 1.12 -50.82
C VAL A 1093 17.69 1.52 -49.38
N LEU A 1094 17.80 0.56 -48.46
CA LEU A 1094 17.48 0.74 -47.05
C LEU A 1094 18.70 0.42 -46.18
N PRO A 1095 18.94 1.17 -45.09
CA PRO A 1095 19.89 0.74 -44.08
C PRO A 1095 19.42 -0.58 -43.46
N TYR A 1096 20.35 -1.45 -43.07
CA TYR A 1096 19.99 -2.76 -42.51
C TYR A 1096 19.11 -2.66 -41.25
N ALA A 1097 19.26 -1.62 -40.45
CA ALA A 1097 18.40 -1.35 -39.31
C ALA A 1097 16.89 -1.27 -39.67
N ALA A 1098 16.55 -0.97 -40.93
CA ALA A 1098 15.19 -0.92 -41.43
C ALA A 1098 14.70 -2.27 -42.01
N ILE A 1099 15.38 -3.39 -41.74
CA ILE A 1099 15.04 -4.71 -42.30
C ILE A 1099 13.58 -5.14 -42.06
N GLY A 1100 12.98 -4.71 -40.94
CA GLY A 1100 11.57 -4.98 -40.63
C GLY A 1100 10.57 -4.35 -41.60
N ALA A 1101 10.97 -3.29 -42.32
CA ALA A 1101 10.11 -2.60 -43.28
C ALA A 1101 9.76 -3.46 -44.52
N VAL A 1102 10.53 -4.52 -44.79
CA VAL A 1102 10.26 -5.45 -45.91
C VAL A 1102 8.91 -6.15 -45.70
N HIS A 1103 8.60 -6.52 -44.45
CA HIS A 1103 7.35 -7.20 -44.12
C HIS A 1103 6.30 -6.27 -43.52
N ALA A 1104 6.76 -5.25 -42.78
CA ALA A 1104 5.93 -4.30 -42.03
C ALA A 1104 4.96 -5.01 -41.08
N ASP A 1105 5.46 -6.02 -40.36
CA ASP A 1105 4.68 -6.78 -39.39
C ASP A 1105 4.23 -5.86 -38.23
N PRO A 1106 3.04 -6.09 -37.63
CA PRO A 1106 2.59 -5.31 -36.47
C PRO A 1106 3.58 -5.40 -35.30
N VAL A 1107 3.84 -4.27 -34.66
CA VAL A 1107 4.75 -4.17 -33.50
C VAL A 1107 4.04 -4.36 -32.16
N ASP A 1108 2.70 -4.25 -32.15
CA ASP A 1108 1.87 -4.46 -30.97
C ASP A 1108 1.39 -5.91 -30.86
N PRO A 1109 1.33 -6.49 -29.65
CA PRO A 1109 0.80 -7.83 -29.45
C PRO A 1109 -0.65 -7.97 -29.91
N MET A 1110 -0.96 -9.02 -30.67
CA MET A 1110 -2.31 -9.33 -31.15
C MET A 1110 -2.67 -10.80 -30.88
N PRO A 1111 -3.96 -11.10 -30.59
CA PRO A 1111 -4.41 -12.48 -30.44
C PRO A 1111 -4.48 -13.14 -31.83
N ILE A 1112 -3.40 -13.77 -32.26
CA ILE A 1112 -3.31 -14.43 -33.57
C ILE A 1112 -3.37 -15.95 -33.45
N TYR A 1113 -3.82 -16.59 -34.51
CA TYR A 1113 -3.63 -18.01 -34.78
C TYR A 1113 -2.72 -18.15 -35.99
N GLU A 1114 -1.72 -19.02 -35.89
CA GLU A 1114 -0.78 -19.29 -36.97
C GLU A 1114 -0.80 -20.78 -37.34
N HIS A 1115 -0.72 -21.06 -38.65
CA HIS A 1115 -0.48 -22.40 -39.17
C HIS A 1115 0.56 -22.34 -40.28
N HIS A 1116 1.42 -23.35 -40.34
CA HIS A 1116 2.53 -23.42 -41.28
C HIS A 1116 2.63 -24.76 -42.00
N THR A 1117 3.17 -24.76 -43.23
CA THR A 1117 3.62 -25.97 -43.95
C THR A 1117 4.78 -25.67 -44.91
N LEU A 1118 5.59 -26.68 -45.23
CA LEU A 1118 6.68 -26.60 -46.20
C LEU A 1118 6.30 -27.28 -47.51
N LEU A 1119 6.68 -26.68 -48.64
CA LEU A 1119 6.41 -27.21 -49.99
C LEU A 1119 7.70 -27.64 -50.69
N ARG A 1120 7.63 -28.73 -51.46
CA ARG A 1120 8.73 -29.21 -52.31
C ARG A 1120 8.89 -28.38 -53.60
N GLY A 1121 7.86 -27.64 -53.97
CA GLY A 1121 7.82 -26.77 -55.14
C GLY A 1121 6.49 -26.04 -55.23
N LEU A 1122 6.41 -25.02 -56.10
CA LEU A 1122 5.22 -24.21 -56.31
C LEU A 1122 4.77 -24.38 -57.76
N THR A 1123 3.88 -25.35 -58.02
CA THR A 1123 3.36 -25.64 -59.36
C THR A 1123 2.18 -24.73 -59.72
N ALA A 1124 1.81 -24.66 -61.00
CA ALA A 1124 0.60 -23.97 -61.44
C ALA A 1124 -0.65 -24.47 -60.71
N GLU A 1125 -0.76 -25.79 -60.49
CA GLU A 1125 -1.86 -26.38 -59.70
C GLU A 1125 -1.84 -25.91 -58.25
N THR A 1126 -0.65 -25.78 -57.65
CA THR A 1126 -0.49 -25.26 -56.28
C THR A 1126 -0.99 -23.83 -56.17
N VAL A 1127 -0.67 -22.99 -57.17
CA VAL A 1127 -1.12 -21.59 -57.26
C VAL A 1127 -2.64 -21.51 -57.34
N GLU A 1128 -3.28 -22.33 -58.19
CA GLU A 1128 -4.74 -22.31 -58.31
C GLU A 1128 -5.44 -22.80 -57.02
N VAL A 1129 -4.86 -23.77 -56.31
CA VAL A 1129 -5.37 -24.19 -54.99
C VAL A 1129 -5.23 -23.08 -53.94
N LEU A 1130 -4.10 -22.36 -53.92
CA LEU A 1130 -3.90 -21.21 -53.04
C LEU A 1130 -4.92 -20.08 -53.32
N LEU A 1131 -5.15 -19.76 -54.60
CA LEU A 1131 -6.13 -18.74 -55.00
C LEU A 1131 -7.56 -19.16 -54.63
N ALA A 1132 -7.91 -20.44 -54.81
CA ALA A 1132 -9.22 -20.94 -54.41
C ALA A 1132 -9.43 -20.87 -52.88
N ALA A 1133 -8.38 -21.09 -52.09
CA ALA A 1133 -8.45 -21.12 -50.63
C ALA A 1133 -8.30 -19.75 -49.95
N ALA A 1134 -7.58 -18.81 -50.57
CA ALA A 1134 -7.19 -17.55 -49.95
C ALA A 1134 -7.23 -16.32 -50.88
N GLY A 1135 -7.65 -16.48 -52.14
CA GLY A 1135 -7.82 -15.38 -53.08
C GLY A 1135 -9.02 -14.47 -52.74
N PRO A 1136 -9.22 -13.37 -53.49
CA PRO A 1136 -10.22 -12.35 -53.19
C PRO A 1136 -11.66 -12.89 -53.13
N ASP A 1137 -11.98 -13.91 -53.93
CA ASP A 1137 -13.33 -14.52 -54.00
C ASP A 1137 -13.49 -15.78 -53.11
N SER A 1138 -12.47 -16.13 -52.32
CA SER A 1138 -12.45 -17.39 -51.54
C SER A 1138 -13.35 -17.39 -50.31
N GLY A 1139 -13.74 -16.21 -49.81
CA GLY A 1139 -14.39 -16.07 -48.50
C GLY A 1139 -13.47 -16.37 -47.31
N SER A 1140 -12.15 -16.42 -47.53
CA SER A 1140 -11.15 -16.62 -46.48
C SER A 1140 -11.17 -15.46 -45.48
N VAL A 1141 -11.10 -15.77 -44.19
CA VAL A 1141 -10.94 -14.80 -43.11
C VAL A 1141 -9.49 -14.66 -42.63
N GLN A 1142 -8.54 -15.34 -43.28
CA GLN A 1142 -7.14 -15.24 -42.93
C GLN A 1142 -6.63 -13.84 -43.26
N THR A 1143 -5.96 -13.22 -42.29
CA THR A 1143 -5.42 -11.86 -42.43
C THR A 1143 -4.21 -11.85 -43.35
N ILE A 1144 -3.35 -12.88 -43.26
CA ILE A 1144 -2.19 -13.05 -44.12
C ILE A 1144 -2.07 -14.53 -44.53
N VAL A 1145 -1.96 -14.77 -45.83
CA VAL A 1145 -1.46 -16.04 -46.38
C VAL A 1145 -0.20 -15.75 -47.16
N GLU A 1146 0.95 -16.12 -46.60
CA GLU A 1146 2.27 -15.86 -47.16
C GLU A 1146 2.86 -17.13 -47.78
N VAL A 1147 3.40 -17.01 -48.99
CA VAL A 1147 4.29 -18.00 -49.59
C VAL A 1147 5.68 -17.37 -49.69
N ARG A 1148 6.65 -17.97 -49.01
CA ARG A 1148 8.04 -17.50 -48.97
C ARG A 1148 8.93 -18.44 -49.75
N MET A 1149 9.75 -17.88 -50.64
CA MET A 1149 10.78 -18.62 -51.34
C MET A 1149 11.94 -18.94 -50.40
N LEU A 1150 12.32 -20.22 -50.33
CA LEU A 1150 13.45 -20.73 -49.57
C LEU A 1150 14.59 -21.13 -50.52
N GLY A 1151 15.57 -21.90 -50.06
CA GLY A 1151 16.73 -22.32 -50.86
C GLY A 1151 17.91 -21.34 -50.79
N GLY A 1152 18.76 -21.33 -51.83
CA GLY A 1152 19.98 -20.52 -51.81
C GLY A 1152 20.94 -20.98 -50.71
N ALA A 1153 21.47 -20.04 -49.93
CA ALA A 1153 22.34 -20.30 -48.79
C ALA A 1153 21.70 -21.20 -47.73
N LEU A 1154 20.37 -21.10 -47.51
CA LEU A 1154 19.63 -21.95 -46.58
C LEU A 1154 19.76 -23.45 -46.91
N ALA A 1155 19.78 -23.78 -48.21
CA ALA A 1155 19.84 -25.16 -48.69
C ALA A 1155 21.21 -25.82 -48.50
N ARG A 1156 22.25 -25.03 -48.18
CA ARG A 1156 23.58 -25.56 -47.88
C ARG A 1156 23.69 -25.91 -46.41
N GLU A 1157 24.42 -26.97 -46.12
CA GLU A 1157 24.85 -27.25 -44.76
C GLU A 1157 25.87 -26.19 -44.34
N ALA A 1158 25.71 -25.64 -43.13
CA ALA A 1158 26.67 -24.71 -42.57
C ALA A 1158 27.98 -25.41 -42.18
N GLN A 1159 29.01 -24.65 -41.82
CA GLN A 1159 30.29 -25.18 -41.33
C GLN A 1159 30.11 -26.18 -40.19
N HIS A 1160 29.13 -25.92 -39.30
CA HIS A 1160 28.75 -26.82 -38.22
C HIS A 1160 27.27 -27.19 -38.37
N ARG A 1161 27.00 -28.50 -38.52
CA ARG A 1161 25.63 -29.05 -38.61
C ARG A 1161 24.76 -28.51 -37.48
N SER A 1162 23.49 -28.27 -37.75
CA SER A 1162 22.50 -27.79 -36.78
C SER A 1162 21.32 -28.77 -36.68
N ALA A 1163 20.41 -28.57 -35.72
CA ALA A 1163 19.19 -29.37 -35.58
C ALA A 1163 18.08 -28.94 -36.58
N PHE A 1164 18.41 -28.10 -37.55
CA PHE A 1164 17.49 -27.73 -38.63
C PHE A 1164 17.56 -28.75 -39.77
N CYS A 1165 16.50 -29.53 -39.97
CA CYS A 1165 16.46 -30.65 -40.92
C CYS A 1165 15.72 -30.38 -42.24
N HIS A 1166 15.15 -29.18 -42.44
CA HIS A 1166 14.31 -28.87 -43.61
C HIS A 1166 15.02 -28.02 -44.67
N ARG A 1167 16.31 -28.26 -44.91
CA ARG A 1167 17.12 -27.47 -45.86
C ARG A 1167 16.71 -27.69 -47.33
N ASP A 1168 16.01 -28.78 -47.64
CA ASP A 1168 15.52 -29.13 -48.98
C ASP A 1168 14.17 -28.49 -49.34
N ALA A 1169 13.51 -27.80 -48.41
CA ALA A 1169 12.24 -27.13 -48.67
C ALA A 1169 12.43 -25.96 -49.65
N ALA A 1170 11.62 -25.94 -50.72
CA ALA A 1170 11.68 -24.90 -51.74
C ALA A 1170 10.86 -23.66 -51.34
N PHE A 1171 9.75 -23.85 -50.64
CA PHE A 1171 8.88 -22.77 -50.17
C PHE A 1171 8.33 -23.06 -48.77
N ALA A 1172 8.05 -22.01 -48.01
CA ALA A 1172 7.28 -22.04 -46.78
C ALA A 1172 5.94 -21.34 -46.98
N VAL A 1173 4.86 -21.93 -46.47
CA VAL A 1173 3.54 -21.31 -46.44
C VAL A 1173 3.16 -21.02 -45.00
N ALA A 1174 2.89 -19.75 -44.70
CA ALA A 1174 2.42 -19.30 -43.40
C ALA A 1174 1.02 -18.70 -43.53
N VAL A 1175 0.13 -19.10 -42.61
CA VAL A 1175 -1.25 -18.65 -42.53
C VAL A 1175 -1.44 -18.00 -41.18
N ILE A 1176 -1.89 -16.75 -41.17
CA ILE A 1176 -2.10 -15.94 -39.97
C ILE A 1176 -3.51 -15.38 -40.01
N GLY A 1177 -4.27 -15.62 -38.94
CA GLY A 1177 -5.58 -15.01 -38.73
C GLY A 1177 -5.71 -14.42 -37.33
N VAL A 1178 -6.51 -13.36 -37.20
CA VAL A 1178 -6.74 -12.67 -35.92
C VAL A 1178 -7.95 -13.28 -35.22
N LEU A 1179 -7.78 -13.73 -33.98
CA LEU A 1179 -8.80 -14.34 -33.13
C LEU A 1179 -9.68 -13.27 -32.45
N VAL A 1180 -10.36 -12.46 -33.26
CA VAL A 1180 -11.32 -11.45 -32.79
C VAL A 1180 -12.70 -11.67 -33.39
N PRO A 1181 -13.80 -11.42 -32.63
CA PRO A 1181 -15.15 -11.46 -33.18
C PRO A 1181 -15.33 -10.46 -34.35
N PRO A 1182 -16.16 -10.79 -35.37
CA PRO A 1182 -16.99 -11.99 -35.48
C PRO A 1182 -16.29 -13.19 -36.15
N VAL A 1183 -15.07 -13.03 -36.69
CA VAL A 1183 -14.43 -14.04 -37.54
C VAL A 1183 -13.65 -15.12 -36.77
N ALA A 1184 -13.42 -14.94 -35.47
CA ALA A 1184 -12.60 -15.83 -34.65
C ALA A 1184 -12.92 -17.33 -34.80
N GLU A 1185 -14.21 -17.70 -34.87
CA GLU A 1185 -14.64 -19.11 -35.00
C GLU A 1185 -14.29 -19.73 -36.36
N LEU A 1186 -14.08 -18.90 -37.40
CA LEU A 1186 -13.76 -19.33 -38.75
C LEU A 1186 -12.24 -19.43 -38.99
N VAL A 1187 -11.43 -18.71 -38.21
CA VAL A 1187 -9.97 -18.61 -38.43
C VAL A 1187 -9.28 -19.97 -38.37
N VAL A 1188 -9.44 -20.71 -37.27
CA VAL A 1188 -8.77 -22.01 -37.07
C VAL A 1188 -9.18 -23.06 -38.12
N PRO A 1189 -10.48 -23.32 -38.37
CA PRO A 1189 -10.88 -24.35 -39.33
C PRO A 1189 -10.48 -24.00 -40.77
N GLN A 1190 -10.57 -22.73 -41.19
CA GLN A 1190 -10.15 -22.33 -42.53
C GLN A 1190 -8.63 -22.44 -42.73
N ALA A 1191 -7.83 -22.08 -41.72
CA ALA A 1191 -6.38 -22.25 -41.76
C ALA A 1191 -6.01 -23.74 -41.90
N GLY A 1192 -6.66 -24.62 -41.13
CA GLY A 1192 -6.47 -26.07 -41.26
C GLY A 1192 -6.87 -26.61 -42.64
N ALA A 1193 -8.01 -26.16 -43.18
CA ALA A 1193 -8.49 -26.59 -44.51
C ALA A 1193 -7.51 -26.19 -45.63
N LEU A 1194 -6.94 -24.98 -45.57
CA LEU A 1194 -5.93 -24.52 -46.51
C LEU A 1194 -4.69 -25.42 -46.49
N ILE A 1195 -4.18 -25.74 -45.29
CA ILE A 1195 -2.98 -26.59 -45.15
C ILE A 1195 -3.25 -28.02 -45.66
N VAL A 1196 -4.44 -28.56 -45.41
CA VAL A 1196 -4.85 -29.86 -45.95
C VAL A 1196 -4.93 -29.83 -47.47
N ALA A 1197 -5.43 -28.74 -48.08
CA ALA A 1197 -5.50 -28.60 -49.52
C ALA A 1197 -4.12 -28.60 -50.19
N LEU A 1198 -3.08 -28.13 -49.49
CA LEU A 1198 -1.70 -28.13 -49.98
C LEU A 1198 -0.93 -29.44 -49.71
N SER A 1199 -1.54 -30.40 -49.02
CA SER A 1199 -0.85 -31.61 -48.54
C SER A 1199 -0.16 -32.42 -49.65
N GLN A 1200 -0.68 -32.41 -50.87
CA GLN A 1200 -0.10 -33.11 -52.02
C GLN A 1200 1.30 -32.58 -52.40
N TRP A 1201 1.52 -31.28 -52.30
CA TRP A 1201 2.81 -30.63 -52.63
C TRP A 1201 3.68 -30.38 -51.40
N SER A 1202 3.11 -30.56 -50.21
CA SER A 1202 3.77 -30.39 -48.93
C SER A 1202 4.74 -31.53 -48.62
N SER A 1203 5.84 -31.22 -47.93
CA SER A 1203 6.68 -32.23 -47.27
C SER A 1203 6.07 -32.79 -45.99
N GLY A 1204 4.98 -32.19 -45.50
CA GLY A 1204 4.42 -32.41 -44.17
C GLY A 1204 5.21 -31.71 -43.05
N GLY A 1205 6.32 -31.05 -43.40
CA GLY A 1205 7.22 -30.39 -42.47
C GLY A 1205 6.75 -29.02 -41.98
N GLN A 1206 7.20 -28.64 -40.79
CA GLN A 1206 6.96 -27.33 -40.17
C GLN A 1206 8.26 -26.74 -39.61
N LEU A 1207 8.38 -25.42 -39.69
CA LEU A 1207 9.50 -24.70 -39.08
C LEU A 1207 9.26 -24.54 -37.57
N ALA A 1208 10.29 -24.76 -36.76
CA ALA A 1208 10.17 -24.72 -35.30
C ALA A 1208 9.66 -23.35 -34.78
N ASN A 1209 10.10 -22.24 -35.39
CA ASN A 1209 9.64 -20.89 -35.06
C ASN A 1209 8.16 -20.61 -35.41
N PHE A 1210 7.55 -21.39 -36.30
CA PHE A 1210 6.18 -21.17 -36.80
C PHE A 1210 5.23 -22.35 -36.50
N ALA A 1211 5.52 -23.11 -35.42
CA ALA A 1211 4.76 -24.28 -35.01
C ALA A 1211 4.26 -24.15 -33.56
N PRO A 1212 3.33 -23.22 -33.25
CA PRO A 1212 2.94 -22.88 -31.88
C PRO A 1212 2.17 -24.00 -31.13
N SER A 1213 1.83 -25.10 -31.80
CA SER A 1213 1.02 -26.19 -31.22
C SER A 1213 1.79 -27.03 -30.19
N GLU A 1214 1.08 -27.43 -29.12
CA GLU A 1214 1.54 -28.39 -28.11
C GLU A 1214 1.08 -29.83 -28.36
N ASP A 1215 0.46 -30.12 -29.51
CA ASP A 1215 0.00 -31.48 -29.81
C ASP A 1215 1.16 -32.49 -29.90
N ALA A 1216 0.88 -33.73 -29.53
CA ALA A 1216 1.86 -34.82 -29.52
C ALA A 1216 2.50 -35.09 -30.90
N GLY A 1217 1.82 -34.73 -32.00
CA GLY A 1217 2.34 -34.88 -33.36
C GLY A 1217 3.28 -33.76 -33.81
N ARG A 1218 3.42 -32.66 -33.04
CA ARG A 1218 4.23 -31.49 -33.43
C ARG A 1218 5.68 -31.85 -33.71
N ALA A 1219 6.32 -32.60 -32.81
CA ALA A 1219 7.73 -32.96 -32.95
C ALA A 1219 7.99 -33.76 -34.25
N VAL A 1220 7.03 -34.57 -34.70
CA VAL A 1220 7.12 -35.34 -35.95
C VAL A 1220 7.02 -34.44 -37.18
N ARG A 1221 6.21 -33.37 -37.12
CA ARG A 1221 6.11 -32.40 -38.21
C ARG A 1221 7.30 -31.44 -38.24
N VAL A 1222 7.91 -31.15 -37.09
CA VAL A 1222 9.03 -30.19 -37.00
C VAL A 1222 10.39 -30.83 -37.23
N TYR A 1223 10.60 -32.09 -36.86
CA TYR A 1223 11.91 -32.75 -36.95
C TYR A 1223 11.83 -34.08 -37.68
N ASP A 1224 12.83 -34.34 -38.53
CA ASP A 1224 13.06 -35.69 -39.07
C ASP A 1224 13.36 -36.70 -37.95
N ASP A 1225 13.34 -37.98 -38.29
CA ASP A 1225 13.47 -39.05 -37.30
C ASP A 1225 14.83 -39.03 -36.58
N GLU A 1226 15.91 -38.69 -37.30
CA GLU A 1226 17.26 -38.60 -36.73
C GLU A 1226 17.38 -37.44 -35.74
N THR A 1227 16.97 -36.24 -36.14
CA THR A 1227 17.04 -35.03 -35.32
C THR A 1227 16.16 -35.17 -34.08
N ARG A 1228 14.95 -35.70 -34.25
CA ARG A 1228 14.02 -35.94 -33.14
C ARG A 1228 14.58 -36.93 -32.12
N HIS A 1229 15.21 -38.00 -32.58
CA HIS A 1229 15.85 -38.99 -31.72
C HIS A 1229 16.98 -38.36 -30.88
N TRP A 1230 17.88 -37.60 -31.52
CA TRP A 1230 19.01 -36.98 -30.81
C TRP A 1230 18.58 -35.86 -29.87
N LEU A 1231 17.61 -35.03 -30.25
CA LEU A 1231 17.05 -34.01 -29.35
C LEU A 1231 16.42 -34.65 -28.10
N ALA A 1232 15.66 -35.74 -28.27
CA ALA A 1232 15.11 -36.50 -27.15
C ALA A 1232 16.20 -37.11 -26.25
N ALA A 1233 17.23 -37.72 -26.85
CA ALA A 1233 18.33 -38.32 -26.10
C ALA A 1233 19.13 -37.28 -25.31
N LEU A 1234 19.35 -36.09 -25.87
CA LEU A 1234 20.01 -34.98 -25.17
C LEU A 1234 19.12 -34.40 -24.07
N ALA A 1235 17.81 -34.26 -24.31
CA ALA A 1235 16.86 -33.83 -23.30
C ALA A 1235 16.86 -34.77 -22.09
N ASP A 1236 16.89 -36.09 -22.30
CA ASP A 1236 16.92 -37.05 -21.21
C ASP A 1236 18.27 -37.08 -20.47
N ARG A 1237 19.37 -36.73 -21.15
CA ARG A 1237 20.69 -36.60 -20.51
C ARG A 1237 20.81 -35.34 -19.64
N HIS A 1238 20.43 -34.19 -20.19
CA HIS A 1238 20.62 -32.89 -19.55
C HIS A 1238 19.42 -32.43 -18.72
N ASP A 1239 18.31 -33.15 -18.82
CA ASP A 1239 17.13 -32.95 -17.99
C ASP A 1239 16.43 -34.30 -17.69
N PRO A 1240 17.07 -35.18 -16.90
CA PRO A 1240 16.56 -36.51 -16.58
C PRO A 1240 15.30 -36.47 -15.70
N ALA A 1241 15.08 -35.39 -14.96
CA ALA A 1241 13.89 -35.19 -14.12
C ALA A 1241 12.69 -34.64 -14.90
N GLY A 1242 12.90 -34.28 -16.18
CA GLY A 1242 11.88 -33.66 -17.00
C GLY A 1242 11.41 -32.33 -16.41
N VAL A 1243 12.33 -31.46 -16.00
CA VAL A 1243 12.05 -30.11 -15.51
C VAL A 1243 11.45 -29.26 -16.63
N PHE A 1244 12.00 -29.33 -17.83
CA PHE A 1244 11.47 -28.68 -19.02
C PHE A 1244 10.27 -29.47 -19.56
N ARG A 1245 9.07 -29.04 -19.13
CA ARG A 1245 7.77 -29.61 -19.55
C ARG A 1245 6.93 -28.68 -20.40
N CYS A 1246 7.15 -27.36 -20.28
CA CYS A 1246 6.40 -26.34 -20.99
C CYS A 1246 7.21 -25.84 -22.19
N GLY A 1247 6.51 -25.52 -23.28
CA GLY A 1247 7.13 -25.09 -24.53
C GLY A 1247 7.42 -26.24 -25.49
N GLN A 1248 8.26 -25.96 -26.48
CA GLN A 1248 8.46 -26.81 -27.65
C GLN A 1248 9.46 -27.97 -27.42
N VAL A 1249 9.39 -28.65 -26.28
CA VAL A 1249 10.33 -29.70 -25.84
C VAL A 1249 10.13 -31.03 -26.58
N VAL A 1250 11.23 -31.71 -26.92
CA VAL A 1250 11.24 -33.05 -27.54
C VAL A 1250 11.74 -34.10 -26.55
N ARG A 1251 11.00 -35.22 -26.39
CA ARG A 1251 11.37 -36.37 -25.55
C ARG A 1251 10.94 -37.69 -26.17
N PHE A 1252 11.48 -38.80 -25.66
CA PHE A 1252 10.91 -40.12 -25.95
C PHE A 1252 9.53 -40.23 -25.30
N VAL A 1253 8.55 -40.67 -26.07
CA VAL A 1253 7.23 -41.02 -25.55
C VAL A 1253 7.39 -42.37 -24.84
N GLY A 1254 7.14 -42.40 -23.54
CA GLY A 1254 7.13 -43.63 -22.73
C GLY A 1254 5.92 -44.51 -23.02
#